data_AF-A0A136IV48-F1
#
_entry.id   AF-A0A136IV48-F1
#
_cell.length_a   1.000
_cell.length_b   1.000
_cell.length_c   1.000
_cell.angle_alpha   90.00
_cell.angle_beta   90.00
_cell.angle_gamma   90.00
#
_symmetry.space_group_name_H-M   'P 1'
#
loop_
_entity.id
_entity.type
_entity.pdbx_description
1 polymer ?
#
loop_
_entity_poly.entity_id
_entity_poly.type
_entity_poly.pdbx_seq_one_letter_code
_entity_poly.pdbx_strand_id
1 'polypeptide(L)'
;MTLPLYWRSFHRNGTFEDAVADGKFLSENYTDFFGRWLQQDSHASRIQSHDDIVLSFWGKVFIHHPEWKDAPWYSPHARFLTFIMEKGKNRQFFSSSTKEWSICVVGGANPKSRVRGNVPGGSFLQVLSWDGAEFRFYQSDLANDTPGLQGWNYFGRSRDAFGPNSYLGPFNGHVNGACIMKEIHKPWLHWLNSAAEFNDSLTDEKKKALREVQWLSSPEQGLLSYANANPDILEAIITRGIQNWFNSRKKLDFFDNNNKLASSPANVPRWAAHLFLTTTISLGAALQTGLTSNVDLEGADYIIPPDHLYDNELLRAAGLTQLMVDQSPSAGDDPGSISLAPVGFKDTDYVKAVRIVGLSIIESVDEDDKDLELPGSALGSVDGQAAETLYFKTLMQDFEGTSPFNFIQPSLEDAVGVQRMQMLQKKPQGQGTEAGEEWIGLFTPKLLNAIIMIDFCNPVYSWRRGRLMQYLPQTTEYDPDTKQYDLSAKFLEAVKKSPQAGITGSLEHEFLDLLDRSIAQHQEYMMGYIAAVQKRIAEHPVDALVDYLTLAESRRRIYRPLPLDEFATTMPFAKNLPFDVKSPLMKEMRPDGTIQDMPPCGVKFLEDWTKSLASYDPVIVPAQPVVPCPVAITALPPPTTLSVPCRRAAIAGAARLASSCPVRRHSR
;
A
#
# COMPACT_ATOMS: atom_id res chain seq x y z
N MET A 1 13.80 11.88 -40.31
CA MET A 1 14.34 10.59 -39.83
C MET A 1 13.43 10.12 -38.70
N THR A 2 13.03 8.85 -38.69
CA THR A 2 12.33 8.24 -37.56
C THR A 2 13.27 8.16 -36.36
N LEU A 3 12.83 8.62 -35.18
CA LEU A 3 13.60 8.39 -33.96
C LEU A 3 13.65 6.89 -33.68
N PRO A 4 14.81 6.33 -33.31
CA PRO A 4 14.89 4.94 -32.88
C PRO A 4 14.04 4.71 -31.62
N LEU A 5 13.45 3.53 -31.56
CA LEU A 5 12.81 3.01 -30.35
C LEU A 5 13.83 2.20 -29.57
N TYR A 6 13.72 2.24 -28.25
CA TYR A 6 14.67 1.61 -27.33
C TYR A 6 13.95 0.70 -26.35
N TRP A 7 14.69 -0.20 -25.73
CA TRP A 7 14.19 -0.96 -24.58
C TRP A 7 15.27 -0.98 -23.50
N ARG A 8 14.81 -0.93 -22.25
CA ARG A 8 15.67 -0.87 -21.07
C ARG A 8 15.71 -2.22 -20.36
N SER A 9 16.90 -2.77 -20.22
CA SER A 9 17.17 -3.88 -19.29
C SER A 9 17.51 -3.32 -17.92
N PHE A 10 16.97 -3.93 -16.88
CA PHE A 10 17.34 -3.62 -15.49
C PHE A 10 18.06 -4.83 -14.90
N HIS A 11 19.16 -4.58 -14.18
CA HIS A 11 19.98 -5.62 -13.59
C HIS A 11 19.93 -5.56 -12.06
N ARG A 12 20.05 -6.72 -11.40
CA ARG A 12 20.06 -6.86 -9.92
C ARG A 12 21.31 -6.30 -9.23
N ASN A 13 22.15 -5.56 -9.95
CA ASN A 13 23.30 -4.80 -9.44
C ASN A 13 23.04 -3.28 -9.46
N GLY A 14 21.80 -2.85 -9.75
CA GLY A 14 21.42 -1.44 -9.78
C GLY A 14 21.70 -0.72 -11.09
N THR A 15 22.30 -1.42 -12.07
CA THR A 15 22.57 -0.85 -13.39
C THR A 15 21.42 -1.12 -14.36
N PHE A 16 21.38 -0.33 -15.44
CA PHE A 16 20.50 -0.55 -16.57
C PHE A 16 21.28 -0.32 -17.87
N GLU A 17 20.75 -0.87 -18.96
CA GLU A 17 21.25 -0.62 -20.31
C GLU A 17 20.06 -0.38 -21.25
N ASP A 18 20.21 0.60 -22.14
CA ASP A 18 19.27 0.84 -23.23
C ASP A 18 19.84 0.33 -24.54
N ALA A 19 19.07 -0.54 -25.20
CA ALA A 19 19.39 -1.06 -26.52
C ALA A 19 18.34 -0.61 -27.54
N VAL A 20 18.76 -0.42 -28.80
CA VAL A 20 17.83 -0.15 -29.89
C VAL A 20 16.92 -1.37 -30.07
N ALA A 21 15.62 -1.14 -30.13
CA ALA A 21 14.63 -2.19 -30.36
C ALA A 21 14.72 -2.67 -31.81
N ASP A 22 15.27 -3.87 -32.01
CA ASP A 22 15.34 -4.50 -33.32
C ASP A 22 13.96 -5.02 -33.78
N GLY A 23 13.88 -5.46 -35.04
CA GLY A 23 12.61 -5.94 -35.61
C GLY A 23 11.99 -7.11 -34.84
N LYS A 24 12.81 -7.97 -34.22
CA LYS A 24 12.32 -9.08 -33.40
C LYS A 24 11.70 -8.54 -32.11
N PHE A 25 12.42 -7.70 -31.38
CA PHE A 25 11.97 -7.12 -30.12
C PHE A 25 10.66 -6.32 -30.31
N LEU A 26 10.59 -5.51 -31.37
CA LEU A 26 9.39 -4.74 -31.72
C LEU A 26 8.18 -5.66 -31.95
N SER A 27 8.37 -6.75 -32.70
CA SER A 27 7.29 -7.70 -33.01
C SER A 27 6.79 -8.48 -31.78
N GLU A 28 7.65 -8.68 -30.78
CA GLU A 28 7.34 -9.46 -29.58
C GLU A 28 6.78 -8.60 -28.43
N ASN A 29 7.23 -7.34 -28.30
CA ASN A 29 6.97 -6.52 -27.11
C ASN A 29 6.12 -5.27 -27.38
N TYR A 30 6.25 -4.64 -28.55
CA TYR A 30 5.48 -3.44 -28.92
C TYR A 30 4.14 -3.81 -29.58
N THR A 31 3.42 -4.74 -28.98
CA THR A 31 2.21 -5.37 -29.57
C THR A 31 0.90 -4.73 -29.12
N ASP A 32 0.92 -3.98 -28.01
CA ASP A 32 -0.21 -3.17 -27.55
C ASP A 32 -0.50 -2.01 -28.51
N PHE A 33 -1.54 -1.24 -28.20
CA PHE A 33 -1.92 -0.09 -29.02
C PHE A 33 -0.80 0.96 -29.09
N PHE A 34 -0.23 1.36 -27.95
CA PHE A 34 0.75 2.43 -27.91
C PHE A 34 2.07 2.01 -28.57
N GLY A 35 2.53 0.79 -28.29
CA GLY A 35 3.70 0.22 -28.93
C GLY A 35 3.58 0.15 -30.46
N ARG A 36 2.43 -0.29 -30.99
CA ARG A 36 2.17 -0.28 -32.45
C ARG A 36 2.03 1.14 -33.00
N TRP A 37 1.46 2.05 -32.23
CA TRP A 37 1.30 3.45 -32.62
C TRP A 37 2.65 4.15 -32.77
N LEU A 38 3.60 3.89 -31.86
CA LEU A 38 4.97 4.43 -31.94
C LEU A 38 5.75 3.95 -33.17
N GLN A 39 5.46 2.73 -33.65
CA GLN A 39 6.11 2.15 -34.83
C GLN A 39 5.62 2.76 -36.17
N GLN A 40 4.53 3.52 -36.16
CA GLN A 40 4.02 4.18 -37.37
C GLN A 40 4.87 5.40 -37.72
N ASP A 41 4.99 5.67 -39.02
CA ASP A 41 5.92 6.68 -39.56
C ASP A 41 5.79 8.03 -38.84
N SER A 42 6.92 8.52 -38.34
CA SER A 42 7.09 9.80 -37.64
C SER A 42 6.46 9.93 -36.24
N HIS A 43 5.67 8.96 -35.75
CA HIS A 43 5.03 9.11 -34.43
C HIS A 43 6.03 9.17 -33.29
N ALA A 44 7.00 8.25 -33.24
CA ALA A 44 8.06 8.29 -32.23
C ALA A 44 8.79 9.63 -32.19
N SER A 45 9.00 10.29 -33.34
CA SER A 45 9.63 11.62 -33.41
C SER A 45 8.71 12.80 -33.07
N ARG A 46 7.40 12.68 -33.31
CA ARG A 46 6.44 13.79 -33.12
C ARG A 46 5.88 13.83 -31.71
N ILE A 47 5.71 12.67 -31.10
CA ILE A 47 5.08 12.50 -29.79
C ILE A 47 6.16 12.54 -28.71
N GLN A 48 6.47 13.73 -28.22
CA GLN A 48 7.58 13.96 -27.28
C GLN A 48 7.17 14.76 -26.04
N SER A 49 5.88 15.03 -25.87
CA SER A 49 5.33 15.73 -24.71
C SER A 49 3.98 15.14 -24.33
N HIS A 50 3.53 15.42 -23.11
CA HIS A 50 2.17 15.06 -22.67
C HIS A 50 1.13 15.65 -23.62
N ASP A 51 1.33 16.91 -24.00
CA ASP A 51 0.49 17.66 -24.94
C ASP A 51 0.39 16.97 -26.30
N ASP A 52 1.50 16.49 -26.87
CA ASP A 52 1.50 15.77 -28.15
C ASP A 52 0.63 14.51 -28.13
N ILE A 53 0.73 13.74 -27.05
CA ILE A 53 -0.07 12.51 -26.90
C ILE A 53 -1.55 12.89 -26.82
N VAL A 54 -1.89 13.79 -25.90
CA VAL A 54 -3.30 14.13 -25.64
C VAL A 54 -3.97 14.75 -26.86
N LEU A 55 -3.29 15.65 -27.58
CA LEU A 55 -3.81 16.27 -28.80
C LEU A 55 -4.02 15.27 -29.94
N SER A 56 -3.30 14.13 -29.94
CA SER A 56 -3.53 13.05 -30.91
C SER A 56 -4.87 12.34 -30.72
N PHE A 57 -5.52 12.50 -29.55
CA PHE A 57 -6.73 11.77 -29.17
C PHE A 57 -7.85 12.64 -28.58
N TRP A 58 -7.74 13.97 -28.67
CA TRP A 58 -8.36 14.87 -27.70
C TRP A 58 -9.88 14.75 -27.47
N GLY A 59 -10.27 14.58 -26.18
CA GLY A 59 -11.64 14.44 -25.64
C GLY A 59 -11.91 14.48 -24.09
N LYS A 60 -11.04 15.07 -23.22
CA LYS A 60 -11.12 15.37 -21.71
C LYS A 60 -10.04 14.71 -20.78
N VAL A 61 -9.55 15.38 -19.68
CA VAL A 61 -8.38 15.02 -18.77
C VAL A 61 -8.63 15.20 -17.23
N PHE A 62 -7.76 14.68 -16.32
CA PHE A 62 -7.70 14.83 -14.82
C PHE A 62 -6.36 15.46 -14.28
N ILE A 63 -6.33 16.00 -13.04
CA ILE A 63 -5.17 16.70 -12.38
C ILE A 63 -5.04 16.39 -10.85
N HIS A 64 -3.87 16.69 -10.22
CA HIS A 64 -3.51 16.53 -8.80
C HIS A 64 -2.73 17.75 -8.16
N HIS A 65 -2.71 17.94 -6.82
CA HIS A 65 -2.19 19.07 -5.98
C HIS A 65 -1.33 18.66 -4.73
N PRO A 66 -0.41 19.51 -4.20
CA PRO A 66 -0.57 20.21 -2.89
C PRO A 66 -0.11 21.70 -2.87
N GLU A 67 -0.43 22.43 -1.78
CA GLU A 67 -0.52 23.91 -1.60
C GLU A 67 0.70 24.56 -0.93
N TRP A 68 1.41 25.55 -1.53
CA TRP A 68 2.45 26.31 -0.80
C TRP A 68 2.77 27.71 -1.39
N LYS A 69 3.10 28.66 -0.50
CA LYS A 69 3.50 30.05 -0.84
C LYS A 69 5.01 30.20 -1.07
N ASP A 70 5.32 30.91 -2.14
CA ASP A 70 6.49 31.76 -2.42
C ASP A 70 7.79 31.45 -1.65
N ALA A 71 8.55 30.52 -2.21
CA ALA A 71 10.00 30.60 -2.12
C ALA A 71 10.68 30.07 -3.38
N PRO A 72 11.79 30.67 -3.85
CA PRO A 72 12.52 30.23 -5.05
C PRO A 72 13.13 28.82 -4.95
N TRP A 73 13.16 28.23 -3.75
CA TRP A 73 13.61 26.86 -3.48
C TRP A 73 12.47 25.82 -3.52
N TYR A 74 11.20 26.23 -3.58
CA TYR A 74 10.04 25.32 -3.58
C TYR A 74 9.47 25.13 -4.99
N SER A 75 9.47 23.90 -5.52
CA SER A 75 8.80 23.57 -6.78
C SER A 75 7.62 22.65 -6.51
N PRO A 76 6.35 23.14 -6.53
CA PRO A 76 5.20 22.25 -6.41
C PRO A 76 5.23 21.24 -7.56
N HIS A 77 5.37 19.95 -7.21
CA HIS A 77 5.40 18.83 -8.14
C HIS A 77 3.98 18.51 -8.63
N ALA A 78 3.36 19.42 -9.39
CA ALA A 78 2.12 19.09 -10.09
C ALA A 78 2.41 18.01 -11.15
N ARG A 79 1.57 16.98 -11.20
CA ARG A 79 1.61 15.93 -12.23
C ARG A 79 0.27 15.87 -12.94
N PHE A 80 0.30 15.56 -14.24
CA PHE A 80 -0.89 15.37 -15.05
C PHE A 80 -1.12 13.89 -15.29
N LEU A 81 -2.37 13.47 -15.16
CA LEU A 81 -2.81 12.11 -15.40
C LEU A 81 -3.92 12.15 -16.45
N THR A 82 -3.70 11.48 -17.59
CA THR A 82 -4.71 11.42 -18.66
C THR A 82 -5.01 9.99 -19.06
N PHE A 83 -6.29 9.62 -19.01
CA PHE A 83 -6.77 8.35 -19.52
C PHE A 83 -7.36 8.54 -20.92
N ILE A 84 -6.91 7.72 -21.85
CA ILE A 84 -7.35 7.74 -23.25
C ILE A 84 -7.78 6.32 -23.64
N MET A 85 -8.90 6.24 -24.32
CA MET A 85 -9.44 4.99 -24.85
C MET A 85 -10.19 5.28 -26.14
N GLU A 86 -10.37 4.26 -26.98
CA GLU A 86 -11.14 4.42 -28.20
C GLU A 86 -12.63 4.68 -27.88
N LYS A 87 -13.22 5.64 -28.61
CA LYS A 87 -14.61 6.09 -28.43
C LYS A 87 -15.60 5.00 -28.82
N GLY A 88 -16.61 4.74 -27.98
CA GLY A 88 -17.69 3.80 -28.31
C GLY A 88 -18.73 3.66 -27.21
N LYS A 89 -19.92 3.16 -27.56
CA LYS A 89 -20.98 2.86 -26.58
C LYS A 89 -20.51 1.72 -25.67
N ASN A 90 -20.68 1.87 -24.36
CA ASN A 90 -20.38 0.88 -23.32
C ASN A 90 -18.90 0.53 -23.08
N ARG A 91 -17.95 1.26 -23.67
CA ARG A 91 -16.54 1.00 -23.41
C ARG A 91 -16.15 1.52 -22.03
N GLN A 92 -15.22 0.83 -21.39
CA GLN A 92 -14.70 1.19 -20.07
C GLN A 92 -13.18 1.20 -20.09
N PHE A 93 -12.56 2.13 -19.36
CA PHE A 93 -11.11 2.11 -19.15
C PHE A 93 -10.70 0.79 -18.49
N PHE A 94 -9.57 0.25 -18.96
CA PHE A 94 -9.02 -1.03 -18.48
C PHE A 94 -10.01 -2.20 -18.57
N SER A 95 -10.82 -2.24 -19.62
CA SER A 95 -11.73 -3.35 -19.95
C SER A 95 -11.01 -4.70 -20.04
N SER A 96 -11.70 -5.80 -19.73
CA SER A 96 -11.16 -7.17 -19.88
C SER A 96 -11.22 -7.70 -21.33
N SER A 97 -11.74 -6.91 -22.26
CA SER A 97 -11.79 -7.24 -23.69
C SER A 97 -10.45 -6.99 -24.35
N THR A 98 -9.87 -8.01 -25.00
CA THR A 98 -8.64 -7.87 -25.80
C THR A 98 -8.84 -7.12 -27.12
N LYS A 99 -10.08 -6.73 -27.42
CA LYS A 99 -10.41 -5.87 -28.57
C LYS A 99 -10.44 -4.39 -28.19
N GLU A 100 -10.36 -4.09 -26.91
CA GLU A 100 -10.36 -2.73 -26.39
C GLU A 100 -8.98 -2.40 -25.83
N TRP A 101 -8.60 -1.14 -25.92
CA TRP A 101 -7.34 -0.66 -25.35
C TRP A 101 -7.60 0.61 -24.54
N SER A 102 -6.71 0.85 -23.59
CA SER A 102 -6.67 2.09 -22.83
C SER A 102 -5.22 2.47 -22.61
N ILE A 103 -4.91 3.75 -22.63
CA ILE A 103 -3.61 4.26 -22.20
C ILE A 103 -3.81 5.25 -21.06
N CYS A 104 -2.86 5.24 -20.15
CA CYS A 104 -2.73 6.19 -19.07
C CYS A 104 -1.41 6.93 -19.27
N VAL A 105 -1.48 8.26 -19.40
CA VAL A 105 -0.34 9.14 -19.64
C VAL A 105 -0.06 9.92 -18.37
N VAL A 106 1.18 9.86 -17.89
CA VAL A 106 1.64 10.60 -16.72
C VAL A 106 2.76 11.53 -17.13
N GLY A 107 2.65 12.81 -16.80
CA GLY A 107 3.66 13.82 -17.09
C GLY A 107 3.84 14.82 -15.97
N GLY A 108 4.97 15.53 -15.98
CA GLY A 108 5.24 16.59 -15.01
C GLY A 108 4.46 17.89 -15.28
N ALA A 109 4.68 18.90 -14.44
CA ALA A 109 3.92 20.16 -14.40
C ALA A 109 3.94 21.01 -15.69
N ASN A 110 4.77 20.67 -16.68
CA ASN A 110 4.82 21.35 -17.97
C ASN A 110 4.40 20.39 -19.10
N PRO A 111 3.10 20.34 -19.46
CA PRO A 111 2.59 19.38 -20.44
C PRO A 111 3.21 19.50 -21.82
N LYS A 112 3.72 20.68 -22.18
CA LYS A 112 4.34 20.97 -23.49
C LYS A 112 5.84 20.69 -23.51
N SER A 113 6.45 20.32 -22.38
CA SER A 113 7.89 20.06 -22.35
C SER A 113 8.26 18.85 -23.21
N ARG A 114 9.20 19.08 -24.13
CA ARG A 114 9.82 18.05 -24.96
C ARG A 114 11.23 17.68 -24.49
N VAL A 115 11.70 18.25 -23.38
CA VAL A 115 13.06 18.05 -22.87
C VAL A 115 13.04 16.99 -21.77
N ARG A 116 14.02 16.09 -21.76
CA ARG A 116 14.22 15.03 -20.75
C ARG A 116 15.51 15.23 -19.96
N GLY A 117 15.61 14.50 -18.85
CA GLY A 117 16.73 14.58 -17.90
C GLY A 117 16.55 15.67 -16.85
N ASN A 118 17.48 15.70 -15.90
CA ASN A 118 17.51 16.65 -14.79
C ASN A 118 18.12 17.99 -15.24
N VAL A 119 17.45 18.67 -16.17
CA VAL A 119 17.85 19.97 -16.73
C VAL A 119 16.72 20.98 -16.61
N PRO A 120 17.00 22.30 -16.61
CA PRO A 120 15.95 23.32 -16.59
C PRO A 120 14.92 23.11 -17.71
N GLY A 121 13.64 23.01 -17.33
CA GLY A 121 12.54 22.73 -18.26
C GLY A 121 12.37 21.26 -18.65
N GLY A 122 13.26 20.36 -18.18
CA GLY A 122 13.10 18.92 -18.28
C GLY A 122 11.82 18.45 -17.58
N SER A 123 11.14 17.47 -18.17
CA SER A 123 9.93 16.88 -17.59
C SER A 123 9.85 15.40 -17.92
N PHE A 124 9.53 14.57 -16.93
CA PHE A 124 9.28 13.16 -17.18
C PHE A 124 7.98 12.96 -17.96
N LEU A 125 7.93 11.88 -18.74
CA LEU A 125 6.75 11.46 -19.48
C LEU A 125 6.71 9.94 -19.56
N GLN A 126 5.65 9.36 -19.01
CA GLN A 126 5.41 7.92 -18.98
C GLN A 126 4.04 7.58 -19.57
N VAL A 127 3.96 6.42 -20.20
CA VAL A 127 2.72 5.87 -20.73
C VAL A 127 2.58 4.42 -20.29
N LEU A 128 1.45 4.14 -19.67
CA LEU A 128 0.96 2.81 -19.38
C LEU A 128 -0.07 2.43 -20.44
N SER A 129 0.16 1.37 -21.21
CA SER A 129 -0.82 0.86 -22.18
C SER A 129 -1.41 -0.47 -21.75
N TRP A 130 -2.71 -0.61 -21.87
CA TRP A 130 -3.50 -1.79 -21.53
C TRP A 130 -4.17 -2.36 -22.76
N ASP A 131 -4.06 -3.68 -22.94
CA ASP A 131 -4.55 -4.42 -24.11
C ASP A 131 -5.68 -5.42 -23.81
N GLY A 132 -6.30 -5.31 -22.63
CA GLY A 132 -7.32 -6.26 -22.16
C GLY A 132 -6.77 -7.40 -21.31
N ALA A 133 -5.45 -7.62 -21.30
CA ALA A 133 -4.83 -8.72 -20.59
C ALA A 133 -3.64 -8.32 -19.71
N GLU A 134 -2.80 -7.41 -20.17
CA GLU A 134 -1.60 -6.95 -19.45
C GLU A 134 -1.31 -5.47 -19.70
N PHE A 135 -0.48 -4.90 -18.83
CA PHE A 135 0.02 -3.55 -18.97
C PHE A 135 1.41 -3.57 -19.61
N ARG A 136 1.71 -2.59 -20.46
CA ARG A 136 3.06 -2.31 -20.97
C ARG A 136 3.47 -0.89 -20.60
N PHE A 137 4.71 -0.76 -20.15
CA PHE A 137 5.24 0.47 -19.58
C PHE A 137 6.23 1.11 -20.56
N TYR A 138 6.00 2.38 -20.86
CA TYR A 138 6.81 3.17 -21.77
C TYR A 138 7.24 4.47 -21.08
N GLN A 139 8.47 4.90 -21.33
CA GLN A 139 8.97 6.20 -20.88
C GLN A 139 9.68 6.91 -22.02
N SER A 140 9.40 8.20 -22.18
CA SER A 140 10.22 9.05 -23.04
C SER A 140 11.38 9.57 -22.20
N ASP A 141 12.61 9.21 -22.57
CA ASP A 141 13.81 9.50 -21.78
C ASP A 141 15.06 9.65 -22.67
N LEU A 142 16.19 9.99 -22.05
CA LEU A 142 17.52 9.87 -22.65
C LEU A 142 17.96 8.39 -22.66
N ALA A 143 18.38 7.90 -23.83
CA ALA A 143 18.94 6.56 -23.95
C ALA A 143 20.36 6.54 -23.35
N ASN A 144 20.60 5.60 -22.42
CA ASN A 144 21.84 5.46 -21.65
C ASN A 144 22.28 6.79 -21.01
N ASP A 145 21.31 7.59 -20.51
CA ASP A 145 21.51 8.93 -19.96
C ASP A 145 22.33 9.89 -20.84
N THR A 146 22.38 9.62 -22.16
CA THR A 146 23.22 10.37 -23.08
C THR A 146 22.50 11.65 -23.51
N PRO A 147 23.02 12.85 -23.19
CA PRO A 147 22.39 14.10 -23.57
C PRO A 147 22.19 14.21 -25.09
N GLY A 148 20.98 14.61 -25.50
CA GLY A 148 20.63 14.72 -26.92
C GLY A 148 20.19 13.41 -27.58
N LEU A 149 20.33 12.26 -26.92
CA LEU A 149 19.86 10.96 -27.41
C LEU A 149 18.49 10.60 -26.79
N GLN A 150 17.48 11.43 -27.04
CA GLN A 150 16.13 11.23 -26.52
C GLN A 150 15.32 10.25 -27.39
N GLY A 151 14.60 9.34 -26.75
CA GLY A 151 13.76 8.35 -27.42
C GLY A 151 12.63 7.82 -26.54
N TRP A 152 11.84 6.91 -27.11
CA TRP A 152 10.85 6.13 -26.36
C TRP A 152 11.47 4.79 -25.96
N ASN A 153 11.51 4.54 -24.65
CA ASN A 153 11.99 3.31 -24.04
C ASN A 153 10.82 2.43 -23.62
N TYR A 154 10.88 1.15 -23.99
CA TYR A 154 10.06 0.09 -23.38
C TYR A 154 10.70 -0.38 -22.07
N PHE A 155 9.94 -0.32 -20.98
CA PHE A 155 10.43 -0.63 -19.62
C PHE A 155 10.01 -2.01 -19.13
N GLY A 156 9.02 -2.64 -19.77
CA GLY A 156 8.55 -3.98 -19.40
C GLY A 156 7.05 -4.17 -19.56
N ARG A 157 6.56 -5.35 -19.18
CA ARG A 157 5.14 -5.71 -19.12
C ARG A 157 4.76 -6.25 -17.76
N SER A 158 3.53 -6.00 -17.32
CA SER A 158 3.11 -6.36 -15.96
C SER A 158 3.11 -7.86 -15.64
N ARG A 159 3.28 -8.73 -16.63
CA ARG A 159 3.48 -10.17 -16.40
C ARG A 159 4.83 -10.49 -15.75
N ASP A 160 5.80 -9.61 -15.88
CA ASP A 160 7.14 -9.84 -15.36
C ASP A 160 7.22 -9.54 -13.84
N ALA A 161 6.20 -8.91 -13.26
CA ALA A 161 6.14 -8.52 -11.84
C ALA A 161 6.20 -9.71 -10.85
N PHE A 162 5.86 -10.92 -11.29
CA PHE A 162 5.94 -12.16 -10.50
C PHE A 162 7.11 -13.05 -10.94
N GLY A 163 7.84 -12.64 -11.98
CA GLY A 163 8.95 -13.39 -12.55
C GLY A 163 10.33 -12.92 -12.05
N PRO A 164 11.41 -13.32 -12.73
CA PRO A 164 12.78 -12.97 -12.36
C PRO A 164 13.09 -11.47 -12.37
N ASN A 165 12.23 -10.65 -12.98
CA ASN A 165 12.38 -9.19 -13.03
C ASN A 165 11.50 -8.47 -11.99
N SER A 166 10.87 -9.19 -11.05
CA SER A 166 10.08 -8.58 -9.98
C SER A 166 10.89 -7.51 -9.24
N TYR A 167 10.27 -6.37 -8.95
CA TYR A 167 10.89 -5.18 -8.32
C TYR A 167 12.01 -4.49 -9.11
N LEU A 168 12.30 -4.90 -10.35
CA LEU A 168 13.23 -4.18 -11.22
C LEU A 168 12.47 -3.23 -12.15
N GLY A 169 13.09 -2.09 -12.46
CA GLY A 169 12.52 -1.12 -13.38
C GLY A 169 11.13 -0.66 -12.97
N PRO A 170 10.10 -0.72 -13.83
CA PRO A 170 8.76 -0.23 -13.52
C PRO A 170 8.10 -0.97 -12.34
N PHE A 171 8.58 -2.16 -11.99
CA PHE A 171 8.02 -2.97 -10.90
C PHE A 171 8.50 -2.54 -9.52
N ASN A 172 9.40 -1.56 -9.40
CA ASN A 172 9.63 -0.90 -8.11
C ASN A 172 8.39 -0.09 -7.67
N GLY A 173 7.74 0.62 -8.61
CA GLY A 173 6.51 1.38 -8.41
C GLY A 173 5.24 0.57 -8.69
N HIS A 174 5.35 -0.51 -9.47
CA HIS A 174 4.26 -1.44 -9.80
C HIS A 174 4.59 -2.86 -9.37
N VAL A 175 4.94 -3.03 -8.09
CA VAL A 175 5.35 -4.28 -7.44
C VAL A 175 4.48 -5.48 -7.80
N ASN A 176 3.17 -5.26 -7.83
CA ASN A 176 2.20 -6.30 -8.13
C ASN A 176 1.91 -6.43 -9.62
N GLY A 177 2.40 -5.55 -10.48
CA GLY A 177 2.10 -5.51 -11.92
C GLY A 177 0.80 -4.79 -12.27
N ALA A 178 -0.11 -4.60 -11.31
CA ALA A 178 -1.30 -3.79 -11.50
C ALA A 178 -0.96 -2.28 -11.64
N CYS A 179 -1.92 -1.52 -12.19
CA CYS A 179 -1.87 -0.06 -12.10
C CYS A 179 -2.09 0.34 -10.63
N ILE A 180 -1.22 1.20 -10.09
CA ILE A 180 -1.24 1.59 -8.68
C ILE A 180 -1.66 3.05 -8.56
N MET A 181 -2.52 3.34 -7.57
CA MET A 181 -2.87 4.69 -7.11
C MET A 181 -2.65 4.71 -5.60
N LYS A 182 -1.72 5.55 -5.15
CA LYS A 182 -1.32 5.60 -3.74
C LYS A 182 -2.39 6.18 -2.82
N GLU A 183 -3.44 6.81 -3.32
CA GLU A 183 -4.61 7.22 -2.55
C GLU A 183 -5.85 6.73 -3.26
N ILE A 184 -6.18 5.45 -3.12
CA ILE A 184 -7.28 4.91 -3.90
C ILE A 184 -8.64 5.39 -3.40
N HIS A 185 -8.82 5.49 -2.07
CA HIS A 185 -10.07 5.88 -1.44
C HIS A 185 -10.05 7.33 -0.95
N LYS A 186 -11.26 7.90 -0.81
CA LYS A 186 -11.49 9.20 -0.17
C LYS A 186 -10.75 9.32 1.19
N PRO A 187 -10.28 10.52 1.56
CA PRO A 187 -10.63 11.82 0.98
C PRO A 187 -9.78 12.30 -0.20
N TRP A 188 -8.84 11.49 -0.72
CA TRP A 188 -7.93 11.86 -1.82
C TRP A 188 -7.23 13.20 -1.57
N LEU A 189 -6.47 13.24 -0.47
CA LEU A 189 -5.82 14.44 0.05
C LEU A 189 -5.03 15.22 -1.01
N HIS A 190 -4.45 14.50 -1.96
CA HIS A 190 -3.55 15.09 -2.93
C HIS A 190 -4.17 15.17 -4.34
N TRP A 191 -5.34 14.61 -4.61
CA TRP A 191 -6.00 14.73 -5.93
C TRP A 191 -6.82 16.02 -6.08
N LEU A 192 -6.91 16.56 -7.30
CA LEU A 192 -7.78 17.71 -7.55
C LEU A 192 -9.24 17.30 -7.30
N ASN A 193 -9.87 17.95 -6.35
CA ASN A 193 -11.28 17.79 -6.04
C ASN A 193 -11.99 19.16 -6.07
N SER A 194 -13.31 19.15 -6.15
CA SER A 194 -14.11 20.38 -6.19
C SER A 194 -14.08 21.21 -4.91
N ALA A 195 -13.50 20.69 -3.82
CA ALA A 195 -13.43 21.39 -2.53
C ALA A 195 -12.15 22.24 -2.38
N ALA A 196 -11.15 22.09 -3.27
CA ALA A 196 -9.87 22.80 -3.18
C ALA A 196 -9.64 23.80 -4.33
N GLU A 197 -9.28 25.04 -4.00
CA GLU A 197 -8.91 26.10 -4.97
C GLU A 197 -7.44 25.98 -5.38
N PHE A 198 -7.16 25.27 -6.48
CA PHE A 198 -5.81 25.02 -6.99
C PHE A 198 -5.07 26.28 -7.48
N ASN A 199 -5.81 27.32 -7.86
CA ASN A 199 -5.26 28.49 -8.56
C ASN A 199 -4.24 29.26 -7.71
N ASP A 200 -4.45 29.33 -6.40
CA ASP A 200 -3.59 30.11 -5.51
C ASP A 200 -2.20 29.47 -5.33
N SER A 201 -2.03 28.21 -5.72
CA SER A 201 -0.77 27.46 -5.59
C SER A 201 0.14 27.55 -6.82
N LEU A 202 -0.25 28.31 -7.85
CA LEU A 202 0.51 28.45 -9.08
C LEU A 202 1.08 29.87 -9.24
N THR A 203 2.34 29.95 -9.67
CA THR A 203 2.94 31.22 -10.11
C THR A 203 2.20 31.76 -11.34
N ASP A 204 2.28 33.06 -11.58
CA ASP A 204 1.64 33.68 -12.74
C ASP A 204 2.17 33.13 -14.08
N GLU A 205 3.46 32.77 -14.14
CA GLU A 205 4.04 32.10 -15.31
C GLU A 205 3.43 30.72 -15.53
N LYS A 206 3.26 29.92 -14.47
CA LYS A 206 2.61 28.61 -14.55
C LYS A 206 1.15 28.74 -14.95
N LYS A 207 0.42 29.69 -14.36
CA LYS A 207 -0.98 30.00 -14.72
C LYS A 207 -1.08 30.35 -16.21
N LYS A 208 -0.17 31.20 -16.71
CA LYS A 208 -0.12 31.57 -18.13
C LYS A 208 0.16 30.34 -19.02
N ALA A 209 1.18 29.54 -18.70
CA ALA A 209 1.54 28.36 -19.47
C ALA A 209 0.38 27.34 -19.55
N LEU A 210 -0.31 27.09 -18.44
CA LEU A 210 -1.43 26.14 -18.38
C LEU A 210 -2.69 26.65 -19.08
N ARG A 211 -2.89 27.97 -19.19
CA ARG A 211 -3.95 28.56 -20.02
C ARG A 211 -3.73 28.33 -21.52
N GLU A 212 -2.50 28.13 -21.96
CA GLU A 212 -2.17 27.85 -23.36
C GLU A 212 -2.34 26.36 -23.73
N VAL A 213 -2.64 25.49 -22.76
CA VAL A 213 -2.91 24.07 -22.98
C VAL A 213 -4.41 23.90 -23.24
N GLN A 214 -4.79 23.85 -24.51
CA GLN A 214 -6.20 23.92 -24.96
C GLN A 214 -7.08 22.78 -24.45
N TRP A 215 -6.46 21.63 -24.16
CA TRP A 215 -7.15 20.48 -23.61
C TRP A 215 -7.35 20.57 -22.10
N LEU A 216 -6.67 21.49 -21.44
CA LEU A 216 -6.65 21.60 -19.99
C LEU A 216 -7.45 22.81 -19.50
N SER A 217 -7.33 23.93 -20.22
CA SER A 217 -7.93 25.20 -19.85
C SER A 217 -8.71 25.81 -21.01
N SER A 218 -9.82 26.45 -20.70
CA SER A 218 -10.58 27.31 -21.60
C SER A 218 -10.41 28.78 -21.24
N PRO A 219 -10.27 29.68 -22.23
CA PRO A 219 -10.34 31.13 -21.98
C PRO A 219 -11.64 31.57 -21.29
N GLU A 220 -12.75 30.88 -21.55
CA GLU A 220 -14.09 31.24 -21.04
C GLU A 220 -14.36 30.67 -19.64
N GLN A 221 -13.90 29.44 -19.38
CA GLN A 221 -14.20 28.72 -18.14
C GLN A 221 -13.05 28.81 -17.11
N GLY A 222 -11.90 29.35 -17.49
CA GLY A 222 -10.76 29.59 -16.61
C GLY A 222 -9.70 28.47 -16.61
N LEU A 223 -8.76 28.63 -15.69
CA LEU A 223 -7.60 27.75 -15.55
C LEU A 223 -8.04 26.34 -15.11
N LEU A 224 -7.52 25.30 -15.76
CA LEU A 224 -7.84 23.89 -15.51
C LEU A 224 -9.33 23.51 -15.67
N SER A 225 -10.12 24.33 -16.35
CA SER A 225 -11.57 24.13 -16.50
C SER A 225 -11.99 22.83 -17.19
N TYR A 226 -11.09 22.20 -17.96
CA TYR A 226 -11.34 20.88 -18.56
C TYR A 226 -10.81 19.71 -17.75
N ALA A 227 -10.13 19.99 -16.64
CA ALA A 227 -9.73 18.98 -15.68
C ALA A 227 -10.97 18.45 -14.97
N ASN A 228 -11.07 17.14 -14.90
CA ASN A 228 -12.08 16.49 -14.10
C ASN A 228 -11.64 16.49 -12.64
N ALA A 229 -12.36 17.26 -11.82
CA ALA A 229 -12.15 17.40 -10.38
C ALA A 229 -12.97 16.40 -9.55
N ASN A 230 -13.32 15.25 -10.13
CA ASN A 230 -14.00 14.16 -9.45
C ASN A 230 -13.09 12.92 -9.34
N PRO A 231 -12.36 12.77 -8.22
CA PRO A 231 -11.52 11.60 -7.96
C PRO A 231 -12.27 10.27 -7.92
N ASP A 232 -13.59 10.22 -7.67
CA ASP A 232 -14.37 8.97 -7.69
C ASP A 232 -14.25 8.24 -9.05
N ILE A 233 -14.22 9.01 -10.14
CA ILE A 233 -14.06 8.44 -11.48
C ILE A 233 -12.67 7.82 -11.63
N LEU A 234 -11.65 8.45 -11.06
CA LEU A 234 -10.28 7.94 -11.07
C LEU A 234 -10.18 6.66 -10.23
N GLU A 235 -10.71 6.66 -9.00
CA GLU A 235 -10.80 5.47 -8.14
C GLU A 235 -11.46 4.31 -8.89
N ALA A 236 -12.60 4.55 -9.54
CA ALA A 236 -13.33 3.52 -10.29
C ALA A 236 -12.53 2.97 -11.49
N ILE A 237 -11.77 3.82 -12.19
CA ILE A 237 -10.89 3.40 -13.28
C ILE A 237 -9.77 2.51 -12.76
N ILE A 238 -9.05 2.96 -11.72
CA ILE A 238 -7.90 2.24 -11.17
C ILE A 238 -8.34 0.92 -10.53
N THR A 239 -9.40 0.93 -9.73
CA THR A 239 -10.00 -0.27 -9.12
C THR A 239 -10.31 -1.33 -10.18
N ARG A 240 -10.93 -0.92 -11.31
CA ARG A 240 -11.20 -1.84 -12.42
C ARG A 240 -9.92 -2.38 -13.05
N GLY A 241 -8.90 -1.53 -13.22
CA GLY A 241 -7.59 -1.92 -13.73
C GLY A 241 -6.92 -2.98 -12.86
N ILE A 242 -6.92 -2.79 -11.55
CA ILE A 242 -6.41 -3.75 -10.55
C ILE A 242 -7.18 -5.07 -10.66
N GLN A 243 -8.52 -5.02 -10.59
CA GLN A 243 -9.37 -6.21 -10.64
C GLN A 243 -9.17 -7.01 -11.94
N ASN A 244 -9.13 -6.34 -13.09
CA ASN A 244 -8.97 -7.00 -14.38
C ASN A 244 -7.56 -7.56 -14.59
N TRP A 245 -6.52 -6.86 -14.11
CA TRP A 245 -5.16 -7.39 -14.10
C TRP A 245 -5.07 -8.67 -13.26
N PHE A 246 -5.54 -8.65 -12.02
CA PHE A 246 -5.51 -9.84 -11.16
C PHE A 246 -6.36 -10.98 -11.70
N ASN A 247 -7.51 -10.70 -12.34
CA ASN A 247 -8.30 -11.72 -13.04
C ASN A 247 -7.52 -12.37 -14.19
N SER A 248 -6.82 -11.55 -14.96
CA SER A 248 -5.99 -11.98 -16.08
C SER A 248 -4.75 -12.76 -15.60
N ARG A 249 -4.16 -12.36 -14.46
CA ARG A 249 -3.07 -13.09 -13.81
C ARG A 249 -3.51 -14.42 -13.23
N LYS A 250 -4.66 -14.44 -12.54
CA LYS A 250 -5.28 -15.64 -11.99
C LYS A 250 -5.47 -16.72 -13.07
N LYS A 251 -5.99 -16.33 -14.24
CA LYS A 251 -6.15 -17.24 -15.38
C LYS A 251 -4.82 -17.83 -15.85
N LEU A 252 -3.76 -17.02 -15.90
CA LEU A 252 -2.44 -17.48 -16.33
C LEU A 252 -1.81 -18.47 -15.34
N ASP A 253 -1.90 -18.18 -14.04
CA ASP A 253 -1.15 -18.94 -13.03
C ASP A 253 -1.90 -20.19 -12.54
N PHE A 254 -3.24 -20.19 -12.57
CA PHE A 254 -4.07 -21.24 -11.96
C PHE A 254 -4.91 -22.05 -12.94
N PHE A 255 -4.94 -21.70 -14.23
CA PHE A 255 -5.77 -22.39 -15.21
C PHE A 255 -4.96 -22.86 -16.42
N ASP A 256 -5.32 -24.03 -16.94
CA ASP A 256 -4.80 -24.54 -18.20
C ASP A 256 -5.49 -23.89 -19.40
N ASN A 257 -5.04 -24.25 -20.61
CA ASN A 257 -5.63 -23.74 -21.87
C ASN A 257 -7.12 -24.14 -22.06
N ASN A 258 -7.64 -25.09 -21.28
CA ASN A 258 -9.02 -25.54 -21.29
C ASN A 258 -9.87 -24.89 -20.17
N ASN A 259 -9.34 -23.90 -19.47
CA ASN A 259 -9.94 -23.28 -18.28
C ASN A 259 -10.24 -24.28 -17.15
N LYS A 260 -9.45 -25.35 -17.04
CA LYS A 260 -9.44 -26.22 -15.85
C LYS A 260 -8.37 -25.75 -14.89
N LEU A 261 -8.56 -25.99 -13.59
CA LEU A 261 -7.53 -25.71 -12.60
C LEU A 261 -6.24 -26.46 -12.95
N ALA A 262 -5.12 -25.75 -12.88
CA ALA A 262 -3.81 -26.32 -13.12
C ALA A 262 -3.47 -27.31 -11.99
N SER A 263 -2.92 -28.48 -12.36
CA SER A 263 -2.45 -29.46 -11.38
C SER A 263 -1.33 -28.93 -10.51
N SER A 264 -0.47 -28.07 -11.06
CA SER A 264 0.58 -27.35 -10.31
C SER A 264 0.61 -25.88 -10.76
N PRO A 265 0.02 -24.96 -9.97
CA PRO A 265 -0.08 -23.56 -10.34
C PRO A 265 1.27 -22.84 -10.17
N ALA A 266 1.46 -21.77 -10.95
CA ALA A 266 2.68 -20.97 -10.91
C ALA A 266 2.63 -19.90 -9.81
N ASN A 267 3.81 -19.45 -9.36
CA ASN A 267 3.98 -18.26 -8.51
C ASN A 267 3.26 -18.31 -7.16
N VAL A 268 3.07 -19.51 -6.58
CA VAL A 268 2.35 -19.71 -5.32
C VAL A 268 2.87 -18.83 -4.17
N PRO A 269 4.19 -18.72 -3.92
CA PRO A 269 4.70 -17.84 -2.87
C PRO A 269 4.35 -16.36 -3.10
N ARG A 270 4.34 -15.93 -4.36
CA ARG A 270 4.05 -14.54 -4.73
C ARG A 270 2.58 -14.18 -4.52
N TRP A 271 1.67 -15.11 -4.81
CA TRP A 271 0.25 -14.96 -4.51
C TRP A 271 0.01 -14.93 -3.00
N ALA A 272 0.62 -15.86 -2.25
CA ALA A 272 0.50 -15.90 -0.80
C ALA A 272 1.11 -14.66 -0.12
N ALA A 273 2.11 -14.00 -0.74
CA ALA A 273 2.70 -12.76 -0.22
C ALA A 273 1.64 -11.68 0.04
N HIS A 274 0.56 -11.61 -0.74
CA HIS A 274 -0.55 -10.66 -0.52
C HIS A 274 -1.30 -10.87 0.80
N LEU A 275 -1.25 -12.08 1.37
CA LEU A 275 -1.86 -12.40 2.66
C LEU A 275 -0.88 -12.24 3.82
N PHE A 276 0.37 -12.66 3.61
CA PHE A 276 1.39 -12.73 4.67
C PHE A 276 2.23 -11.45 4.82
N LEU A 277 2.34 -10.64 3.77
CA LEU A 277 3.16 -9.44 3.71
C LEU A 277 2.33 -8.25 3.25
N THR A 278 2.86 -7.05 3.50
CA THR A 278 2.38 -5.84 2.85
C THR A 278 3.16 -5.65 1.56
N THR A 279 2.62 -6.08 0.42
CA THR A 279 3.40 -6.02 -0.85
C THR A 279 3.39 -4.62 -1.45
N THR A 280 2.33 -3.86 -1.20
CA THR A 280 2.24 -2.43 -1.48
C THR A 280 1.32 -1.77 -0.45
N ILE A 281 1.27 -0.45 -0.47
CA ILE A 281 0.46 0.35 0.44
C ILE A 281 -0.39 1.36 -0.34
N SER A 282 -1.45 1.82 0.32
CA SER A 282 -2.14 3.06 0.01
C SER A 282 -1.95 4.04 1.18
N LEU A 283 -2.24 5.30 0.92
CA LEU A 283 -2.38 6.37 1.88
C LEU A 283 -3.87 6.55 2.15
N GLY A 284 -4.18 6.87 3.40
CA GLY A 284 -5.52 7.19 3.84
C GLY A 284 -5.51 8.36 4.81
N ALA A 285 -6.70 8.83 5.14
CA ALA A 285 -6.90 9.85 6.17
C ALA A 285 -8.24 9.66 6.87
N ALA A 286 -8.41 10.31 8.02
CA ALA A 286 -9.68 10.34 8.74
C ALA A 286 -10.79 10.91 7.86
N LEU A 287 -12.01 10.44 8.11
CA LEU A 287 -13.21 10.98 7.48
C LEU A 287 -13.98 11.82 8.50
N GLN A 288 -14.38 13.01 8.08
CA GLN A 288 -15.24 13.89 8.85
C GLN A 288 -16.67 13.31 8.94
N THR A 289 -17.21 13.28 10.16
CA THR A 289 -18.57 12.76 10.44
C THR A 289 -19.62 13.56 9.70
N GLY A 290 -20.62 12.87 9.11
CA GLY A 290 -21.74 13.48 8.38
C GLY A 290 -21.40 14.25 7.09
N LEU A 291 -20.12 14.46 6.75
CA LEU A 291 -19.67 15.18 5.55
C LEU A 291 -19.00 14.23 4.55
N THR A 292 -17.88 13.62 4.95
CA THR A 292 -17.13 12.70 4.08
C THR A 292 -17.39 11.25 4.43
N SER A 293 -17.92 10.96 5.62
CA SER A 293 -18.55 9.68 5.96
C SER A 293 -20.08 9.81 5.95
N ASN A 294 -20.78 8.72 5.59
CA ASN A 294 -22.24 8.62 5.74
C ASN A 294 -22.63 8.26 7.18
N VAL A 295 -21.70 8.36 8.13
CA VAL A 295 -21.87 7.95 9.52
C VAL A 295 -21.80 9.20 10.38
N ASP A 296 -22.89 9.47 11.09
CA ASP A 296 -22.93 10.48 12.14
C ASP A 296 -22.63 9.82 13.48
N LEU A 297 -21.58 10.28 14.17
CA LEU A 297 -21.19 9.79 15.49
C LEU A 297 -21.31 10.94 16.48
N GLU A 298 -22.31 10.84 17.35
CA GLU A 298 -22.58 11.87 18.35
C GLU A 298 -21.32 12.19 19.17
N GLY A 299 -20.91 13.46 19.15
CA GLY A 299 -19.76 13.94 19.91
C GLY A 299 -18.39 13.68 19.28
N ALA A 300 -18.31 13.19 18.05
CA ALA A 300 -17.08 13.06 17.28
C ALA A 300 -17.11 13.92 16.00
N ASP A 301 -15.99 14.56 15.70
CA ASP A 301 -15.82 15.37 14.48
C ASP A 301 -15.28 14.51 13.32
N TYR A 302 -14.50 13.48 13.66
CA TYR A 302 -13.83 12.60 12.71
C TYR A 302 -13.89 11.15 13.14
N ILE A 303 -13.72 10.24 12.18
CA ILE A 303 -13.62 8.79 12.38
C ILE A 303 -12.17 8.38 12.14
N ILE A 304 -11.57 7.65 13.09
CA ILE A 304 -10.28 6.98 12.89
C ILE A 304 -10.44 6.02 11.72
N PRO A 305 -9.55 6.10 10.71
CA PRO A 305 -9.58 5.17 9.58
C PRO A 305 -9.58 3.71 10.04
N PRO A 306 -10.55 2.88 9.62
CA PRO A 306 -10.61 1.47 9.98
C PRO A 306 -9.30 0.72 9.70
N ASP A 307 -8.69 1.03 8.55
CA ASP A 307 -7.43 0.45 8.10
C ASP A 307 -6.19 0.81 8.95
N HIS A 308 -6.33 1.76 9.87
CA HIS A 308 -5.31 2.00 10.90
C HIS A 308 -5.37 0.94 12.02
N LEU A 309 -6.56 0.37 12.25
CA LEU A 309 -6.89 -0.52 13.36
C LEU A 309 -6.98 -2.00 12.94
N TYR A 310 -7.46 -2.30 11.74
CA TYR A 310 -7.60 -3.66 11.19
C TYR A 310 -7.65 -3.62 9.66
N ASP A 311 -7.46 -4.75 8.97
CA ASP A 311 -7.40 -4.81 7.51
C ASP A 311 -8.82 -4.77 6.91
N ASN A 312 -9.41 -3.58 6.88
CA ASN A 312 -10.77 -3.36 6.41
C ASN A 312 -10.86 -3.56 4.89
N GLU A 313 -9.81 -3.20 4.16
CA GLU A 313 -9.69 -3.45 2.72
C GLU A 313 -9.85 -4.95 2.39
N LEU A 314 -9.12 -5.83 3.08
CA LEU A 314 -9.24 -7.28 2.90
C LEU A 314 -10.57 -7.83 3.42
N LEU A 315 -10.99 -7.43 4.63
CA LEU A 315 -12.16 -8.00 5.29
C LEU A 315 -13.48 -7.63 4.59
N ARG A 316 -13.51 -6.55 3.80
CA ARG A 316 -14.67 -6.17 2.97
C ARG A 316 -14.72 -6.88 1.62
N ALA A 317 -13.72 -7.69 1.28
CA ALA A 317 -13.73 -8.45 0.04
C ALA A 317 -14.89 -9.48 0.04
N ALA A 318 -15.90 -9.20 -0.78
CA ALA A 318 -17.14 -9.98 -0.82
C ALA A 318 -16.88 -11.49 -1.02
N GLY A 319 -17.51 -12.30 -0.17
CA GLY A 319 -17.48 -13.77 -0.24
C GLY A 319 -16.14 -14.42 0.14
N LEU A 320 -15.15 -13.63 0.60
CA LEU A 320 -13.81 -14.12 0.94
C LEU A 320 -13.78 -14.84 2.30
N THR A 321 -14.37 -14.23 3.32
CA THR A 321 -14.29 -14.65 4.72
C THR A 321 -15.61 -14.42 5.43
N GLN A 322 -15.80 -15.09 6.58
CA GLN A 322 -16.92 -14.91 7.51
C GLN A 322 -16.53 -14.06 8.73
N LEU A 323 -15.28 -13.61 8.81
CA LEU A 323 -14.81 -12.76 9.92
C LEU A 323 -15.60 -11.45 10.00
N MET A 324 -16.07 -10.95 8.86
CA MET A 324 -17.12 -9.93 8.76
C MET A 324 -18.23 -10.44 7.85
N VAL A 325 -19.48 -10.10 8.14
CA VAL A 325 -20.64 -10.50 7.31
C VAL A 325 -21.30 -9.25 6.74
N ASP A 326 -21.64 -9.34 5.45
CA ASP A 326 -21.94 -8.27 4.51
C ASP A 326 -23.04 -7.27 4.97
N GLN A 327 -22.79 -5.97 4.77
CA GLN A 327 -23.82 -4.92 4.88
C GLN A 327 -24.63 -4.85 3.57
N SER A 328 -25.24 -5.97 3.16
CA SER A 328 -26.23 -5.88 2.09
C SER A 328 -27.40 -5.01 2.60
N PRO A 329 -27.80 -3.92 1.90
CA PRO A 329 -28.91 -3.07 2.33
C PRO A 329 -30.27 -3.80 2.37
N SER A 330 -30.33 -5.05 1.89
CA SER A 330 -31.50 -5.95 2.03
C SER A 330 -31.46 -6.89 3.23
N ALA A 331 -30.37 -6.95 4.00
CA ALA A 331 -30.20 -7.84 5.15
C ALA A 331 -30.53 -7.14 6.48
N GLY A 332 -31.60 -6.33 6.50
CA GLY A 332 -31.98 -5.50 7.64
C GLY A 332 -32.39 -6.24 8.93
N ASP A 333 -32.29 -7.57 8.99
CA ASP A 333 -32.68 -8.37 10.15
C ASP A 333 -31.90 -9.70 10.29
N ASP A 334 -30.74 -9.88 9.63
CA ASP A 334 -29.95 -11.13 9.79
C ASP A 334 -29.18 -11.11 11.13
N PRO A 335 -29.53 -11.96 12.13
CA PRO A 335 -28.95 -11.92 13.47
C PRO A 335 -27.44 -12.27 13.54
N GLY A 336 -26.81 -12.55 12.39
CA GLY A 336 -25.39 -12.92 12.27
C GLY A 336 -24.48 -11.85 11.63
N SER A 337 -24.98 -10.68 11.22
CA SER A 337 -24.12 -9.66 10.60
C SER A 337 -23.26 -8.93 11.63
N ILE A 338 -21.94 -8.97 11.49
CA ILE A 338 -21.03 -8.22 12.35
C ILE A 338 -20.44 -7.06 11.57
N SER A 339 -20.78 -5.85 12.02
CA SER A 339 -20.12 -4.61 11.63
C SER A 339 -19.30 -4.12 12.81
N LEU A 340 -17.99 -3.96 12.62
CA LEU A 340 -17.16 -3.31 13.63
C LEU A 340 -17.57 -1.84 13.76
N ALA A 341 -17.85 -1.42 14.99
CA ALA A 341 -18.30 -0.06 15.24
C ALA A 341 -17.18 0.94 14.88
N PRO A 342 -17.50 2.04 14.18
CA PRO A 342 -16.52 3.07 13.88
C PRO A 342 -16.02 3.73 15.18
N VAL A 343 -14.81 4.27 15.12
CA VAL A 343 -14.12 4.86 16.28
C VAL A 343 -13.98 6.36 16.04
N GLY A 344 -14.75 7.17 16.75
CA GLY A 344 -14.77 8.63 16.60
C GLY A 344 -13.77 9.36 17.51
N PHE A 345 -13.34 10.55 17.11
CA PHE A 345 -12.55 11.47 17.93
C PHE A 345 -12.90 12.94 17.64
N LYS A 346 -12.51 13.83 18.56
CA LYS A 346 -12.71 15.29 18.45
C LYS A 346 -11.48 15.96 17.84
N ASP A 347 -11.72 16.94 16.98
CA ASP A 347 -10.67 17.76 16.35
C ASP A 347 -9.82 18.48 17.42
N THR A 348 -10.48 19.00 18.45
CA THR A 348 -9.80 19.74 19.53
C THR A 348 -8.81 18.90 20.33
N ASP A 349 -9.04 17.59 20.47
CA ASP A 349 -8.10 16.68 21.13
C ASP A 349 -7.01 16.22 20.17
N TYR A 350 -7.37 16.05 18.89
CA TYR A 350 -6.45 15.73 17.82
C TYR A 350 -5.37 16.80 17.62
N VAL A 351 -5.74 18.07 17.54
CA VAL A 351 -4.79 19.19 17.42
C VAL A 351 -3.81 19.24 18.59
N LYS A 352 -4.21 18.84 19.80
CA LYS A 352 -3.29 18.72 20.94
C LYS A 352 -2.31 17.57 20.72
N ALA A 353 -2.79 16.41 20.30
CA ALA A 353 -1.95 15.25 20.02
C ALA A 353 -0.93 15.54 18.90
N VAL A 354 -1.34 16.21 17.83
CA VAL A 354 -0.47 16.69 16.73
C VAL A 354 0.68 17.56 17.25
N ARG A 355 0.39 18.51 18.13
CA ARG A 355 1.41 19.37 18.76
C ARG A 355 2.35 18.58 19.68
N ILE A 356 1.82 17.61 20.42
CA ILE A 356 2.63 16.76 21.30
C ILE A 356 3.66 15.96 20.48
N VAL A 357 3.23 15.30 19.41
CA VAL A 357 4.14 14.53 18.54
C VAL A 357 4.96 15.41 17.59
N GLY A 358 4.61 16.68 17.46
CA GLY A 358 5.29 17.66 16.60
C GLY A 358 5.15 17.31 15.12
N LEU A 359 3.94 16.97 14.69
CA LEU A 359 3.66 16.56 13.32
C LEU A 359 3.86 17.74 12.36
N SER A 360 4.59 17.54 11.27
CA SER A 360 4.94 18.62 10.35
C SER A 360 5.09 18.11 8.92
N ILE A 361 4.82 18.97 7.94
CA ILE A 361 5.25 18.72 6.56
C ILE A 361 6.66 19.26 6.40
N ILE A 362 7.56 18.41 5.92
CA ILE A 362 8.97 18.73 5.72
C ILE A 362 9.37 18.55 4.26
N GLU A 363 10.38 19.29 3.81
CA GLU A 363 10.91 19.20 2.45
C GLU A 363 12.44 19.17 2.51
N SER A 364 13.08 18.40 1.62
CA SER A 364 14.53 18.35 1.55
C SER A 364 15.08 19.68 1.03
N VAL A 365 16.15 20.16 1.66
CA VAL A 365 16.80 21.43 1.33
C VAL A 365 18.32 21.30 1.44
N ASP A 366 19.05 22.29 0.98
CA ASP A 366 20.48 22.42 1.24
C ASP A 366 20.75 22.69 2.73
N GLU A 367 21.99 22.42 3.16
CA GLU A 367 22.40 22.53 4.56
C GLU A 367 22.13 23.91 5.19
N ASP A 368 22.28 24.97 4.39
CA ASP A 368 22.13 26.36 4.84
C ASP A 368 20.68 26.76 5.13
N ASP A 369 19.70 25.97 4.64
CA ASP A 369 18.26 26.28 4.72
C ASP A 369 17.48 25.41 5.73
N LYS A 370 18.19 24.59 6.53
CA LYS A 370 17.61 23.53 7.35
C LYS A 370 16.95 24.00 8.66
N ASP A 371 15.83 23.36 9.01
CA ASP A 371 15.22 23.37 10.34
C ASP A 371 15.41 22.03 11.09
N LEU A 372 15.64 20.95 10.34
CA LEU A 372 15.74 19.58 10.83
C LEU A 372 16.88 18.85 10.12
N GLU A 373 17.62 18.08 10.90
CA GLU A 373 18.70 17.21 10.43
C GLU A 373 18.32 15.76 10.73
N LEU A 374 18.37 14.91 9.70
CA LEU A 374 18.14 13.47 9.84
C LEU A 374 19.28 12.70 9.19
N PRO A 375 19.69 11.54 9.72
CA PRO A 375 20.62 10.68 9.01
C PRO A 375 19.95 10.15 7.72
N GLY A 376 20.73 9.87 6.68
CA GLY A 376 20.20 9.34 5.41
C GLY A 376 19.39 8.06 5.54
N SER A 377 19.61 7.28 6.61
CA SER A 377 18.78 6.13 6.96
C SER A 377 17.34 6.49 7.35
N ALA A 378 17.05 7.73 7.72
CA ALA A 378 15.71 8.22 8.03
C ALA A 378 14.75 8.21 6.83
N LEU A 379 15.31 8.32 5.63
CA LEU A 379 14.60 8.16 4.36
C LEU A 379 15.08 6.93 3.58
N GLY A 380 15.88 6.05 4.19
CA GLY A 380 16.28 4.75 3.63
C GLY A 380 17.53 4.65 2.80
N SER A 381 18.60 5.35 3.16
CA SER A 381 19.90 5.06 2.56
C SER A 381 20.30 3.59 2.74
N VAL A 382 20.68 2.97 1.62
CA VAL A 382 21.18 1.60 1.51
C VAL A 382 22.71 1.62 1.66
N ASP A 383 23.20 0.95 2.70
CA ASP A 383 24.59 0.56 2.96
C ASP A 383 25.70 1.62 3.01
N GLY A 384 26.34 1.71 4.18
CA GLY A 384 27.82 1.71 4.34
C GLY A 384 28.62 2.92 3.86
N GLN A 385 28.05 3.81 3.05
CA GLN A 385 28.56 5.16 2.87
C GLN A 385 28.26 5.94 4.16
N ALA A 386 29.18 6.82 4.58
CA ALA A 386 28.97 7.66 5.75
C ALA A 386 27.56 8.25 5.66
N ALA A 387 26.69 7.91 6.62
CA ALA A 387 25.26 8.22 6.55
C ALA A 387 25.11 9.67 6.13
N GLU A 388 24.74 9.90 4.87
CA GLU A 388 24.67 11.25 4.34
C GLU A 388 23.64 11.97 5.21
N THR A 389 24.06 13.05 5.84
CA THR A 389 23.15 13.85 6.61
C THR A 389 22.20 14.51 5.64
N LEU A 390 20.90 14.25 5.82
CA LEU A 390 19.84 14.90 5.04
C LEU A 390 19.29 16.08 5.83
N TYR A 391 19.06 17.16 5.11
CA TYR A 391 18.61 18.43 5.66
C TYR A 391 17.20 18.73 5.19
N PHE A 392 16.36 19.17 6.13
CA PHE A 392 14.96 19.43 5.87
C PHE A 392 14.53 20.77 6.41
N LYS A 393 13.62 21.41 5.68
CA LYS A 393 12.91 22.60 6.10
C LYS A 393 11.49 22.24 6.51
N THR A 394 11.01 22.85 7.58
CA THR A 394 9.61 22.69 8.01
C THR A 394 8.75 23.62 7.18
N LEU A 395 7.94 23.05 6.30
CA LEU A 395 7.01 23.82 5.49
C LEU A 395 5.78 24.22 6.32
N MET A 396 5.17 23.26 7.02
CA MET A 396 4.10 23.51 7.99
C MET A 396 4.41 22.83 9.33
N GLN A 397 4.26 23.61 10.40
CA GLN A 397 4.41 23.15 11.79
C GLN A 397 3.04 22.77 12.37
N ASP A 398 3.01 21.72 13.19
CA ASP A 398 1.81 21.20 13.87
C ASP A 398 0.65 20.95 12.89
N PHE A 399 0.99 20.35 11.74
CA PHE A 399 0.10 20.15 10.61
C PHE A 399 0.46 18.87 9.85
N GLU A 400 -0.51 18.28 9.17
CA GLU A 400 -0.34 17.04 8.43
C GLU A 400 -1.12 16.92 7.12
N GLY A 401 -1.90 17.93 6.76
CA GLY A 401 -2.74 17.92 5.58
C GLY A 401 -4.12 18.50 5.86
N THR A 402 -4.97 18.43 4.83
CA THR A 402 -6.36 18.93 4.84
C THR A 402 -7.34 18.02 5.57
N SER A 403 -6.95 16.78 5.89
CA SER A 403 -7.72 15.89 6.75
C SER A 403 -6.81 15.26 7.82
N PRO A 404 -7.34 14.99 9.04
CA PRO A 404 -6.58 14.35 10.10
C PRO A 404 -6.09 12.93 9.76
N PHE A 405 -5.12 12.43 10.52
CA PHE A 405 -4.55 11.09 10.44
C PHE A 405 -4.05 10.73 9.03
N ASN A 406 -3.14 11.50 8.43
CA ASN A 406 -2.49 11.03 7.19
C ASN A 406 -1.58 9.82 7.50
N PHE A 407 -1.97 8.64 7.03
CA PHE A 407 -1.37 7.36 7.42
C PHE A 407 -1.26 6.37 6.26
N ILE A 408 -0.49 5.31 6.50
CA ILE A 408 -0.32 4.18 5.59
C ILE A 408 -1.36 3.11 5.90
N GLN A 409 -2.09 2.67 4.89
CA GLN A 409 -3.11 1.63 4.96
C GLN A 409 -2.81 0.45 4.04
N PRO A 410 -3.43 -0.73 4.27
CA PRO A 410 -3.39 -1.85 3.35
C PRO A 410 -3.83 -1.43 1.95
N SER A 411 -3.33 -2.15 0.96
CA SER A 411 -3.60 -1.85 -0.45
C SER A 411 -4.75 -2.67 -1.00
N LEU A 412 -5.52 -2.07 -1.92
CA LEU A 412 -6.53 -2.81 -2.68
C LEU A 412 -5.89 -3.96 -3.47
N GLU A 413 -4.66 -3.79 -3.94
CA GLU A 413 -3.92 -4.82 -4.66
C GLU A 413 -3.70 -6.08 -3.81
N ASP A 414 -3.32 -5.93 -2.54
CA ASP A 414 -3.19 -7.07 -1.63
C ASP A 414 -4.55 -7.74 -1.40
N ALA A 415 -5.60 -6.96 -1.10
CA ALA A 415 -6.94 -7.50 -0.89
C ALA A 415 -7.49 -8.26 -2.12
N VAL A 416 -7.36 -7.68 -3.31
CA VAL A 416 -7.75 -8.32 -4.58
C VAL A 416 -6.88 -9.54 -4.87
N GLY A 417 -5.58 -9.48 -4.56
CA GLY A 417 -4.65 -10.60 -4.67
C GLY A 417 -5.11 -11.80 -3.85
N VAL A 418 -5.39 -11.58 -2.56
CA VAL A 418 -5.93 -12.61 -1.66
C VAL A 418 -7.28 -13.13 -2.18
N GLN A 419 -8.19 -12.23 -2.56
CA GLN A 419 -9.49 -12.61 -3.09
C GLN A 419 -9.36 -13.51 -4.33
N ARG A 420 -8.47 -13.16 -5.27
CA ARG A 420 -8.31 -13.93 -6.51
C ARG A 420 -7.63 -15.28 -6.29
N MET A 421 -6.68 -15.42 -5.38
CA MET A 421 -6.10 -16.73 -5.07
C MET A 421 -7.04 -17.64 -4.27
N GLN A 422 -8.03 -17.07 -3.57
CA GLN A 422 -9.00 -17.83 -2.80
C GLN A 422 -10.27 -18.17 -3.59
N MET A 423 -10.66 -17.34 -4.57
CA MET A 423 -11.84 -17.53 -5.41
C MET A 423 -11.44 -17.97 -6.83
N LEU A 424 -10.82 -19.15 -6.94
CA LEU A 424 -10.37 -19.68 -8.22
C LEU A 424 -11.57 -20.19 -9.02
N GLN A 425 -12.27 -21.18 -8.50
CA GLN A 425 -13.42 -21.83 -9.15
C GLN A 425 -14.53 -22.11 -8.13
N LYS A 426 -15.77 -21.81 -8.50
CA LYS A 426 -16.94 -22.09 -7.66
C LYS A 426 -17.21 -23.60 -7.62
N LYS A 427 -17.46 -24.16 -6.45
CA LYS A 427 -17.84 -25.57 -6.28
C LYS A 427 -19.28 -25.79 -6.79
N PRO A 428 -19.63 -27.03 -7.21
CA PRO A 428 -21.01 -27.35 -7.60
C PRO A 428 -22.02 -27.07 -6.49
N GLN A 429 -23.24 -26.70 -6.87
CA GLN A 429 -24.34 -26.34 -5.97
C GLN A 429 -24.59 -27.45 -4.93
N GLY A 430 -24.61 -27.09 -3.64
CA GLY A 430 -24.75 -28.03 -2.51
C GLY A 430 -23.43 -28.43 -1.82
N GLN A 431 -22.28 -27.93 -2.29
CA GLN A 431 -20.98 -28.10 -1.62
C GLN A 431 -20.50 -26.73 -1.09
N GLY A 432 -20.63 -26.50 0.22
CA GLY A 432 -20.36 -25.24 0.92
C GLY A 432 -21.66 -24.54 1.31
N THR A 433 -21.91 -24.41 2.61
CA THR A 433 -23.13 -23.78 3.16
C THR A 433 -22.89 -22.34 3.62
N GLU A 434 -21.64 -21.86 3.54
CA GLU A 434 -21.22 -20.60 4.14
C GLU A 434 -20.19 -19.84 3.26
N ALA A 435 -20.00 -18.54 3.53
CA ALA A 435 -19.06 -17.70 2.79
C ALA A 435 -17.61 -18.25 2.88
N GLY A 436 -16.86 -18.13 1.78
CA GLY A 436 -15.53 -18.72 1.62
C GLY A 436 -15.52 -20.23 1.30
N GLU A 437 -16.53 -21.01 1.74
CA GLU A 437 -16.56 -22.46 1.50
C GLU A 437 -17.05 -22.86 0.10
N GLU A 438 -17.80 -21.97 -0.56
CA GLU A 438 -18.32 -22.17 -1.92
C GLU A 438 -17.23 -22.19 -3.01
N TRP A 439 -16.00 -21.80 -2.68
CA TRP A 439 -14.91 -21.63 -3.64
C TRP A 439 -13.77 -22.62 -3.39
N ILE A 440 -13.11 -23.00 -4.48
CA ILE A 440 -11.79 -23.63 -4.47
C ILE A 440 -10.75 -22.50 -4.42
N GLY A 441 -9.85 -22.56 -3.45
CA GLY A 441 -8.77 -21.59 -3.23
C GLY A 441 -7.49 -22.28 -2.77
N LEU A 442 -6.41 -21.49 -2.63
CA LEU A 442 -5.13 -21.98 -2.13
C LEU A 442 -5.17 -22.41 -0.66
N PHE A 443 -5.92 -21.68 0.17
CA PHE A 443 -6.07 -21.96 1.59
C PHE A 443 -7.46 -22.52 1.88
N THR A 444 -7.59 -23.39 2.89
CA THR A 444 -8.93 -23.69 3.43
C THR A 444 -9.48 -22.44 4.13
N PRO A 445 -10.81 -22.20 4.15
CA PRO A 445 -11.39 -21.03 4.80
C PRO A 445 -11.00 -20.90 6.28
N LYS A 446 -10.97 -22.04 7.00
CA LYS A 446 -10.51 -22.11 8.39
C LYS A 446 -9.06 -21.62 8.54
N LEU A 447 -8.17 -22.07 7.66
CA LEU A 447 -6.77 -21.67 7.68
C LEU A 447 -6.59 -20.19 7.29
N LEU A 448 -7.30 -19.72 6.27
CA LEU A 448 -7.29 -18.32 5.84
C LEU A 448 -7.68 -17.39 6.99
N ASN A 449 -8.77 -17.70 7.70
CA ASN A 449 -9.24 -16.89 8.81
C ASN A 449 -8.22 -16.87 9.96
N ALA A 450 -7.60 -18.00 10.28
CA ALA A 450 -6.54 -18.04 11.29
C ALA A 450 -5.33 -17.16 10.91
N ILE A 451 -4.94 -17.14 9.63
CA ILE A 451 -3.84 -16.29 9.15
C ILE A 451 -4.21 -14.81 9.21
N ILE A 452 -5.43 -14.43 8.79
CA ILE A 452 -5.92 -13.04 8.89
C ILE A 452 -5.95 -12.58 10.35
N MET A 453 -6.31 -13.48 11.26
CA MET A 453 -6.42 -13.17 12.68
C MET A 453 -5.08 -13.11 13.43
N ILE A 454 -4.00 -13.60 12.82
CA ILE A 454 -2.65 -13.35 13.35
C ILE A 454 -2.37 -11.86 13.26
N ASP A 455 -2.13 -11.26 14.43
CA ASP A 455 -1.75 -9.85 14.51
C ASP A 455 -2.75 -8.91 13.83
N PHE A 456 -4.04 -9.24 13.93
CA PHE A 456 -5.12 -8.58 13.18
C PHE A 456 -5.20 -7.05 13.46
N CYS A 457 -4.74 -6.60 14.62
CA CYS A 457 -4.68 -5.18 14.99
C CYS A 457 -3.50 -4.41 14.34
N ASN A 458 -2.64 -5.11 13.61
CA ASN A 458 -1.52 -4.56 12.84
C ASN A 458 -1.67 -4.94 11.36
N PRO A 459 -2.57 -4.27 10.62
CA PRO A 459 -2.90 -4.65 9.25
C PRO A 459 -1.78 -4.37 8.24
N VAL A 460 -0.90 -3.42 8.54
CA VAL A 460 0.26 -3.06 7.73
C VAL A 460 1.54 -3.46 8.46
N TYR A 461 2.49 -4.09 7.75
CA TYR A 461 3.79 -4.53 8.27
C TYR A 461 3.71 -5.51 9.44
N SER A 462 2.75 -6.43 9.42
CA SER A 462 2.70 -7.53 10.38
C SER A 462 3.91 -8.45 10.20
N TRP A 463 4.93 -8.26 11.04
CA TRP A 463 6.10 -9.13 11.08
C TRP A 463 5.73 -10.56 11.49
N ARG A 464 4.64 -10.72 12.26
CA ARG A 464 4.10 -12.02 12.67
C ARG A 464 3.59 -12.81 11.48
N ARG A 465 2.73 -12.21 10.65
CA ARG A 465 2.30 -12.84 9.37
C ARG A 465 3.50 -13.06 8.46
N GLY A 466 4.39 -12.08 8.32
CA GLY A 466 5.58 -12.19 7.47
C GLY A 466 6.50 -13.36 7.85
N ARG A 467 6.70 -13.61 9.16
CA ARG A 467 7.49 -14.77 9.63
C ARG A 467 6.82 -16.10 9.36
N LEU A 468 5.48 -16.20 9.44
CA LEU A 468 4.78 -17.45 9.10
C LEU A 468 4.99 -17.86 7.64
N MET A 469 5.28 -16.90 6.74
CA MET A 469 5.56 -17.18 5.34
C MET A 469 6.74 -18.15 5.14
N GLN A 470 7.66 -18.27 6.10
CA GLN A 470 8.77 -19.24 6.02
C GLN A 470 8.26 -20.70 5.93
N TYR A 471 7.07 -21.00 6.45
CA TYR A 471 6.48 -22.33 6.42
C TYR A 471 5.74 -22.63 5.11
N LEU A 472 5.67 -21.66 4.20
CA LEU A 472 4.96 -21.79 2.93
C LEU A 472 5.74 -22.67 1.95
N PRO A 473 5.12 -23.75 1.42
CA PRO A 473 5.68 -24.51 0.32
C PRO A 473 5.91 -23.66 -0.93
N GLN A 474 6.97 -23.96 -1.68
CA GLN A 474 7.25 -23.28 -2.95
C GLN A 474 6.27 -23.68 -4.07
N THR A 475 5.66 -24.85 -3.96
CA THR A 475 4.74 -25.43 -4.93
C THR A 475 3.57 -26.11 -4.23
N THR A 476 2.47 -26.30 -4.95
CA THR A 476 1.30 -27.05 -4.50
C THR A 476 0.74 -27.90 -5.63
N GLU A 477 -0.03 -28.92 -5.27
CA GLU A 477 -0.70 -29.81 -6.19
C GLU A 477 -2.22 -29.75 -5.98
N TYR A 478 -2.97 -29.64 -7.08
CA TYR A 478 -4.43 -29.74 -7.09
C TYR A 478 -4.86 -31.20 -7.17
N ASP A 479 -5.67 -31.62 -6.20
CA ASP A 479 -6.32 -32.92 -6.21
C ASP A 479 -7.77 -32.78 -6.75
N PRO A 480 -8.08 -33.38 -7.91
CA PRO A 480 -9.42 -33.30 -8.51
C PRO A 480 -10.49 -34.07 -7.73
N ASP A 481 -10.11 -35.09 -6.95
CA ASP A 481 -11.05 -35.92 -6.20
C ASP A 481 -11.55 -35.19 -4.95
N THR A 482 -10.63 -34.57 -4.22
CA THR A 482 -10.97 -33.74 -3.04
C THR A 482 -11.33 -32.31 -3.40
N LYS A 483 -11.02 -31.87 -4.63
CA LYS A 483 -11.16 -30.49 -5.13
C LYS A 483 -10.42 -29.47 -4.28
N GLN A 484 -9.23 -29.81 -3.83
CA GLN A 484 -8.40 -28.98 -2.95
C GLN A 484 -6.95 -28.94 -3.43
N TYR A 485 -6.28 -27.84 -3.11
CA TYR A 485 -4.83 -27.76 -3.18
C TYR A 485 -4.22 -28.29 -1.87
N ASP A 486 -3.12 -29.03 -1.98
CA ASP A 486 -2.42 -29.57 -0.81
C ASP A 486 -1.62 -28.53 0.00
N LEU A 487 -1.56 -27.28 -0.47
CA LEU A 487 -0.81 -26.18 0.15
C LEU A 487 -1.16 -26.01 1.63
N SER A 488 -2.45 -26.05 1.96
CA SER A 488 -2.94 -25.89 3.33
C SER A 488 -2.41 -26.98 4.26
N ALA A 489 -2.44 -28.24 3.80
CA ALA A 489 -1.99 -29.38 4.57
C ALA A 489 -0.47 -29.32 4.78
N LYS A 490 0.30 -29.06 3.72
CA LYS A 490 1.76 -28.94 3.76
C LYS A 490 2.21 -27.77 4.65
N PHE A 491 1.57 -26.62 4.54
CA PHE A 491 1.84 -25.46 5.39
C PHE A 491 1.59 -25.78 6.87
N LEU A 492 0.41 -26.33 7.19
CA LEU A 492 0.06 -26.68 8.56
C LEU A 492 0.99 -27.74 9.16
N GLU A 493 1.38 -28.73 8.36
CA GLU A 493 2.35 -29.74 8.77
C GLU A 493 3.72 -29.11 9.08
N ALA A 494 4.18 -28.17 8.24
CA ALA A 494 5.44 -27.46 8.46
C ALA A 494 5.41 -26.63 9.76
N VAL A 495 4.31 -25.92 10.02
CA VAL A 495 4.14 -25.17 11.28
C VAL A 495 4.12 -26.11 12.49
N LYS A 496 3.35 -27.20 12.44
CA LYS A 496 3.28 -28.19 13.55
C LYS A 496 4.60 -28.88 13.85
N LYS A 497 5.45 -29.05 12.83
CA LYS A 497 6.81 -29.61 12.98
C LYS A 497 7.82 -28.60 13.55
N SER A 498 7.48 -27.32 13.57
CA SER A 498 8.35 -26.31 14.15
C SER A 498 8.62 -26.61 15.64
N PRO A 499 9.88 -26.54 16.11
CA PRO A 499 10.18 -26.64 17.53
C PRO A 499 9.45 -25.60 18.40
N GLN A 500 8.97 -24.51 17.78
CA GLN A 500 8.26 -23.43 18.48
C GLN A 500 6.77 -23.75 18.71
N ALA A 501 6.15 -24.65 17.92
CA ALA A 501 4.70 -24.89 17.96
C ALA A 501 4.16 -25.32 19.34
N GLY A 502 4.98 -26.01 20.14
CA GLY A 502 4.62 -26.43 21.50
C GLY A 502 4.88 -25.39 22.59
N ILE A 503 5.44 -24.23 22.24
CA ILE A 503 5.88 -23.23 23.21
C ILE A 503 4.84 -22.12 23.30
N THR A 504 4.14 -22.05 24.43
CA THR A 504 3.13 -21.02 24.70
C THR A 504 3.71 -19.61 24.56
N GLY A 505 3.03 -18.75 23.80
CA GLY A 505 3.48 -17.40 23.49
C GLY A 505 4.44 -17.30 22.30
N SER A 506 4.79 -18.41 21.65
CA SER A 506 5.38 -18.38 20.31
C SER A 506 4.32 -18.04 19.25
N LEU A 507 4.80 -17.55 18.11
CA LEU A 507 3.96 -17.25 16.95
C LEU A 507 3.27 -18.49 16.38
N GLU A 508 4.01 -19.60 16.29
CA GLU A 508 3.51 -20.87 15.78
C GLU A 508 2.41 -21.44 16.69
N HIS A 509 2.59 -21.33 18.01
CA HIS A 509 1.57 -21.74 18.97
C HIS A 509 0.33 -20.84 18.88
N GLU A 510 0.51 -19.52 18.86
CA GLU A 510 -0.60 -18.55 18.70
C GLU A 510 -1.41 -18.84 17.43
N PHE A 511 -0.74 -19.13 16.32
CA PHE A 511 -1.39 -19.48 15.06
C PHE A 511 -2.19 -20.78 15.16
N LEU A 512 -1.66 -21.82 15.81
CA LEU A 512 -2.39 -23.08 16.02
C LEU A 512 -3.59 -22.88 16.96
N ASP A 513 -3.46 -22.04 17.99
CA ASP A 513 -4.58 -21.68 18.87
C ASP A 513 -5.68 -20.93 18.12
N LEU A 514 -5.30 -19.97 17.26
CA LEU A 514 -6.24 -19.25 16.40
C LEU A 514 -6.93 -20.20 15.40
N LEU A 515 -6.19 -21.18 14.86
CA LEU A 515 -6.76 -22.18 13.97
C LEU A 515 -7.86 -22.99 14.68
N ASP A 516 -7.75 -23.27 15.96
CA ASP A 516 -8.75 -24.06 16.69
C ASP A 516 -9.97 -23.24 17.17
N ARG A 517 -9.97 -21.91 16.98
CA ARG A 517 -11.11 -21.06 17.30
C ARG A 517 -12.23 -21.19 16.27
N SER A 518 -13.46 -21.00 16.75
CA SER A 518 -14.63 -20.83 15.90
C SER A 518 -14.68 -19.42 15.32
N ILE A 519 -15.46 -19.23 14.25
CA ILE A 519 -15.72 -17.90 13.68
C ILE A 519 -16.29 -16.94 14.73
N ALA A 520 -17.26 -17.39 15.54
CA ALA A 520 -17.84 -16.59 16.60
C ALA A 520 -16.79 -16.12 17.63
N GLN A 521 -15.80 -16.96 17.95
CA GLN A 521 -14.71 -16.58 18.86
C GLN A 521 -13.75 -15.57 18.23
N HIS A 522 -13.47 -15.66 16.93
CA HIS A 522 -12.70 -14.63 16.23
C HIS A 522 -13.44 -13.29 16.19
N GLN A 523 -14.73 -13.34 15.89
CA GLN A 523 -15.61 -12.18 15.85
C GLN A 523 -15.73 -11.50 17.21
N GLU A 524 -15.92 -12.26 18.29
CA GLU A 524 -15.91 -11.76 19.67
C GLU A 524 -14.58 -11.05 19.99
N TYR A 525 -13.47 -11.65 19.57
CA TYR A 525 -12.14 -11.06 19.77
C TYR A 525 -11.97 -9.72 19.02
N MET A 526 -12.44 -9.64 17.76
CA MET A 526 -12.42 -8.39 16.99
C MET A 526 -13.28 -7.29 17.63
N MET A 527 -14.50 -7.63 18.06
CA MET A 527 -15.40 -6.70 18.75
C MET A 527 -14.81 -6.22 20.08
N GLY A 528 -14.22 -7.12 20.86
CA GLY A 528 -13.57 -6.81 22.13
C GLY A 528 -12.42 -5.81 21.97
N TYR A 529 -11.61 -5.97 20.92
CA TYR A 529 -10.54 -5.01 20.60
C TYR A 529 -11.07 -3.64 20.22
N ILE A 530 -12.06 -3.56 19.33
CA ILE A 530 -12.65 -2.27 18.94
C ILE A 530 -13.27 -1.57 20.15
N ALA A 531 -13.95 -2.31 21.01
CA ALA A 531 -14.47 -1.76 22.27
C ALA A 531 -13.35 -1.24 23.18
N ALA A 532 -12.19 -1.91 23.23
CA ALA A 532 -11.03 -1.44 24.00
C ALA A 532 -10.44 -0.13 23.42
N VAL A 533 -10.34 -0.03 22.09
CA VAL A 533 -9.91 1.21 21.41
C VAL A 533 -10.87 2.37 21.71
N GLN A 534 -12.18 2.14 21.57
CA GLN A 534 -13.21 3.14 21.86
C GLN A 534 -13.14 3.59 23.33
N LYS A 535 -13.03 2.63 24.25
CA LYS A 535 -12.88 2.92 25.68
C LYS A 535 -11.64 3.78 25.96
N ARG A 536 -10.50 3.47 25.34
CA ARG A 536 -9.26 4.22 25.52
C ARG A 536 -9.41 5.68 25.06
N ILE A 537 -10.02 5.91 23.90
CA ILE A 537 -10.28 7.28 23.41
C ILE A 537 -11.25 8.01 24.34
N ALA A 538 -12.28 7.34 24.85
CA ALA A 538 -13.24 7.97 25.75
C ALA A 538 -12.61 8.35 27.10
N GLU A 539 -11.77 7.49 27.67
CA GLU A 539 -11.15 7.70 28.99
C GLU A 539 -9.91 8.61 28.93
N HIS A 540 -9.13 8.53 27.86
CA HIS A 540 -7.84 9.21 27.69
C HIS A 540 -7.65 9.76 26.26
N PRO A 541 -8.50 10.68 25.79
CA PRO A 541 -8.60 11.04 24.37
C PRO A 541 -7.28 11.53 23.77
N VAL A 542 -6.59 12.46 24.43
CA VAL A 542 -5.32 13.01 23.92
C VAL A 542 -4.22 11.95 23.95
N ASP A 543 -4.06 11.20 25.04
CA ASP A 543 -3.02 10.18 25.17
C ASP A 543 -3.23 9.04 24.15
N ALA A 544 -4.49 8.62 23.94
CA ALA A 544 -4.85 7.64 22.93
C ALA A 544 -4.46 8.11 21.52
N LEU A 545 -4.76 9.37 21.19
CA LEU A 545 -4.42 9.95 19.89
C LEU A 545 -2.89 10.11 19.72
N VAL A 546 -2.15 10.46 20.78
CA VAL A 546 -0.68 10.48 20.76
C VAL A 546 -0.11 9.10 20.46
N ASP A 547 -0.63 8.05 21.09
CA ASP A 547 -0.22 6.67 20.81
C ASP A 547 -0.50 6.30 19.35
N TYR A 548 -1.71 6.59 18.85
CA TYR A 548 -2.09 6.21 17.49
C TYR A 548 -1.33 7.00 16.42
N LEU A 549 -0.97 8.26 16.68
CA LEU A 549 -0.08 9.04 15.81
C LEU A 549 1.37 8.53 15.87
N THR A 550 1.82 8.09 17.05
CA THR A 550 3.13 7.43 17.21
C THR A 550 3.18 6.13 16.40
N LEU A 551 2.11 5.33 16.41
CA LEU A 551 1.98 4.14 15.58
C LEU A 551 1.97 4.47 14.09
N ALA A 552 1.24 5.51 13.67
CA ALA A 552 1.22 5.96 12.28
C ALA A 552 2.61 6.45 11.82
N GLU A 553 3.32 7.21 12.65
CA GLU A 553 4.71 7.61 12.38
C GLU A 553 5.65 6.41 12.30
N SER A 554 5.49 5.41 13.17
CA SER A 554 6.27 4.18 13.12
C SER A 554 6.13 3.47 11.77
N ARG A 555 4.90 3.31 11.27
CA ARG A 555 4.62 2.72 9.95
C ARG A 555 5.20 3.57 8.81
N ARG A 556 5.12 4.90 8.89
CA ARG A 556 5.77 5.81 7.93
C ARG A 556 7.28 5.65 7.92
N ARG A 557 7.93 5.50 9.08
CA ARG A 557 9.38 5.27 9.16
C ARG A 557 9.82 3.92 8.60
N ILE A 558 9.00 2.87 8.73
CA ILE A 558 9.26 1.57 8.07
C ILE A 558 9.19 1.72 6.54
N TYR A 559 8.31 2.58 6.06
CA TYR A 559 7.99 2.74 4.65
C TYR A 559 8.88 3.71 3.88
N ARG A 560 9.23 4.88 4.47
CA ARG A 560 10.07 5.91 3.83
C ARG A 560 11.33 5.35 3.16
N PRO A 561 11.98 4.29 3.70
CA PRO A 561 13.13 3.70 3.05
C PRO A 561 12.90 2.92 1.76
N LEU A 562 11.66 2.60 1.43
CA LEU A 562 11.38 1.77 0.27
C LEU A 562 11.49 2.61 -1.02
N PRO A 563 11.95 2.02 -2.13
CA PRO A 563 12.15 2.71 -3.41
C PRO A 563 10.82 2.92 -4.15
N LEU A 564 9.87 3.54 -3.47
CA LEU A 564 8.58 3.93 -4.00
C LEU A 564 8.62 5.45 -4.18
N ASP A 565 8.34 5.91 -5.41
CA ASP A 565 8.35 7.32 -5.77
C ASP A 565 7.33 8.10 -4.93
N GLU A 566 7.79 8.68 -3.83
CA GLU A 566 7.01 9.54 -2.95
C GLU A 566 7.61 10.93 -2.91
N PHE A 567 6.77 11.91 -2.59
CA PHE A 567 7.23 13.27 -2.36
C PHE A 567 7.39 13.46 -0.85
N ALA A 568 8.40 14.21 -0.42
CA ALA A 568 8.55 14.52 1.00
C ALA A 568 7.29 15.16 1.59
N THR A 569 6.51 15.87 0.75
CA THR A 569 5.24 16.50 1.14
C THR A 569 4.01 15.60 1.20
N THR A 570 4.05 14.34 0.73
CA THR A 570 2.84 13.47 0.75
C THR A 570 2.55 12.88 2.12
N MET A 571 3.53 12.83 3.01
CA MET A 571 3.36 12.33 4.37
C MET A 571 3.99 13.28 5.39
N PRO A 572 3.33 13.52 6.52
CA PRO A 572 3.91 14.29 7.59
C PRO A 572 5.06 13.54 8.28
N PHE A 573 5.81 14.26 9.11
CA PHE A 573 6.89 13.75 9.95
C PHE A 573 6.70 14.22 11.39
N ALA A 574 6.77 13.31 12.36
CA ALA A 574 6.62 13.64 13.78
C ALA A 574 7.98 13.99 14.41
N LYS A 575 8.27 15.29 14.53
CA LYS A 575 9.59 15.81 14.93
C LYS A 575 9.93 15.62 16.40
N ASN A 576 8.92 15.52 17.27
CA ASN A 576 9.15 15.35 18.71
C ASN A 576 9.36 13.87 19.10
N LEU A 577 9.17 12.93 18.16
CA LEU A 577 9.42 11.51 18.39
C LEU A 577 10.89 11.16 18.08
N PRO A 578 11.57 10.45 18.99
CA PRO A 578 13.01 10.23 18.89
C PRO A 578 13.37 9.54 17.59
N PHE A 579 14.45 10.00 16.95
CA PHE A 579 15.07 9.34 15.82
C PHE A 579 16.43 8.80 16.27
N ASP A 580 16.51 7.50 16.52
CA ASP A 580 17.76 6.81 16.84
C ASP A 580 17.92 5.60 15.90
N VAL A 581 19.00 5.61 15.12
CA VAL A 581 19.35 4.49 14.22
C VAL A 581 19.59 3.19 15.00
N LYS A 582 20.02 3.28 16.27
CA LYS A 582 20.27 2.11 17.13
C LYS A 582 19.02 1.62 17.85
N SER A 583 17.96 2.44 17.88
CA SER A 583 16.70 2.16 18.55
C SER A 583 15.56 2.73 17.71
N PRO A 584 15.28 2.12 16.54
CA PRO A 584 14.28 2.64 15.63
C PRO A 584 12.90 2.70 16.29
N LEU A 585 12.11 3.71 15.93
CA LEU A 585 10.73 3.84 16.39
C LEU A 585 9.84 2.80 15.67
N MET A 586 9.85 1.56 16.18
CA MET A 586 9.01 0.46 15.72
C MET A 586 7.98 0.12 16.80
N LYS A 587 6.72 0.47 16.55
CA LYS A 587 5.59 0.26 17.44
C LYS A 587 4.63 -0.73 16.84
N GLU A 588 3.94 -1.48 17.70
CA GLU A 588 2.83 -2.34 17.33
C GLU A 588 1.62 -2.08 18.24
N MET A 589 0.43 -2.22 17.67
CA MET A 589 -0.85 -2.13 18.37
C MET A 589 -1.10 -3.40 19.18
N ARG A 590 -1.73 -3.26 20.34
CA ARG A 590 -2.13 -4.38 21.21
C ARG A 590 -3.64 -4.59 21.22
N PRO A 591 -4.12 -5.80 21.56
CA PRO A 591 -5.55 -6.09 21.66
C PRO A 591 -6.30 -5.27 22.73
N ASP A 592 -5.60 -4.63 23.67
CA ASP A 592 -6.18 -3.75 24.69
C ASP A 592 -6.35 -2.29 24.22
N GLY A 593 -6.09 -2.02 22.94
CA GLY A 593 -6.21 -0.68 22.35
C GLY A 593 -5.02 0.23 22.64
N THR A 594 -3.94 -0.25 23.25
CA THR A 594 -2.71 0.53 23.47
C THR A 594 -1.60 0.12 22.50
N ILE A 595 -0.49 0.85 22.49
CA ILE A 595 0.69 0.49 21.68
C ILE A 595 1.82 -0.04 22.57
N GLN A 596 2.74 -0.79 21.98
CA GLN A 596 4.01 -1.18 22.61
C GLN A 596 5.18 -1.07 21.63
N ASP A 597 6.41 -1.13 22.16
CA ASP A 597 7.59 -1.35 21.33
C ASP A 597 7.51 -2.73 20.68
N MET A 598 7.81 -2.78 19.40
CA MET A 598 7.93 -4.03 18.67
C MET A 598 9.06 -4.87 19.27
N PRO A 599 8.87 -6.19 19.50
CA PRO A 599 9.92 -7.02 20.07
C PRO A 599 11.14 -7.08 19.14
N PRO A 600 12.36 -7.32 19.67
CA PRO A 600 13.59 -7.30 18.87
C PRO A 600 13.57 -8.18 17.62
N CYS A 601 12.87 -9.32 17.65
CA CYS A 601 12.78 -10.18 16.48
C CYS A 601 11.82 -9.66 15.40
N GLY A 602 10.79 -8.89 15.77
CA GLY A 602 9.96 -8.15 14.82
C GLY A 602 10.72 -7.01 14.17
N VAL A 603 11.46 -6.23 14.98
CA VAL A 603 12.37 -5.18 14.48
C VAL A 603 13.36 -5.75 13.48
N LYS A 604 14.06 -6.81 13.86
CA LYS A 604 15.02 -7.49 12.99
C LYS A 604 14.39 -8.00 11.69
N PHE A 605 13.20 -8.61 11.77
CA PHE A 605 12.50 -9.09 10.57
C PHE A 605 12.21 -7.93 9.61
N LEU A 606 11.66 -6.82 10.11
CA LEU A 606 11.34 -5.67 9.28
C LEU A 606 12.59 -4.99 8.73
N GLU A 607 13.65 -4.84 9.52
CA GLU A 607 14.93 -4.32 9.04
C GLU A 607 15.53 -5.19 7.93
N ASP A 608 15.59 -6.51 8.13
CA ASP A 608 16.13 -7.43 7.12
C ASP A 608 15.27 -7.40 5.84
N TRP A 609 13.95 -7.35 5.99
CA TRP A 609 13.01 -7.33 4.86
C TRP A 609 13.02 -5.99 4.12
N THR A 610 12.88 -4.85 4.79
CA THR A 610 12.92 -3.54 4.13
C THR A 610 14.29 -3.27 3.52
N LYS A 611 15.38 -3.69 4.18
CA LYS A 611 16.72 -3.64 3.58
C LYS A 611 16.80 -4.46 2.31
N SER A 612 16.22 -5.66 2.29
CA SER A 612 16.18 -6.47 1.08
C SER A 612 15.45 -5.74 -0.05
N LEU A 613 14.30 -5.11 0.24
CA LEU A 613 13.50 -4.38 -0.74
C LEU A 613 14.15 -3.09 -1.23
N ALA A 614 14.92 -2.41 -0.39
CA ALA A 614 15.65 -1.19 -0.75
C ALA A 614 16.96 -1.48 -1.51
N SER A 615 17.47 -2.71 -1.43
CA SER A 615 18.71 -3.10 -2.11
C SER A 615 18.57 -3.14 -3.64
N TYR A 616 19.71 -3.23 -4.34
CA TYR A 616 19.76 -3.43 -5.79
C TYR A 616 19.22 -4.79 -6.25
N ASP A 617 19.07 -5.76 -5.33
CA ASP A 617 18.51 -7.08 -5.57
C ASP A 617 17.27 -7.32 -4.68
N PRO A 618 16.15 -6.64 -4.98
CA PRO A 618 14.97 -6.69 -4.14
C PRO A 618 14.31 -8.07 -4.11
N VAL A 619 14.01 -8.54 -2.90
CA VAL A 619 13.38 -9.84 -2.64
C VAL A 619 12.12 -9.66 -1.78
N ILE A 620 10.97 -9.84 -2.41
CA ILE A 620 9.66 -9.71 -1.74
C ILE A 620 9.47 -10.77 -0.68
N VAL A 621 9.73 -12.02 -1.07
CA VAL A 621 9.50 -13.20 -0.26
C VAL A 621 10.76 -13.42 0.55
N PRO A 622 10.75 -13.16 1.88
CA PRO A 622 11.95 -13.29 2.69
C PRO A 622 12.55 -14.68 2.52
N ALA A 623 13.88 -14.76 2.42
CA ALA A 623 14.58 -16.03 2.58
C ALA A 623 14.27 -16.59 3.97
N GLN A 624 14.18 -17.92 4.11
CA GLN A 624 13.80 -18.52 5.40
C GLN A 624 14.73 -18.07 6.53
N PRO A 625 14.21 -17.42 7.59
CA PRO A 625 15.05 -16.91 8.66
C PRO A 625 15.61 -18.05 9.53
N VAL A 626 16.87 -17.91 9.95
CA VAL A 626 17.63 -18.92 10.71
C VAL A 626 17.45 -18.76 12.24
N VAL A 627 16.80 -17.68 12.72
CA VAL A 627 16.82 -17.30 14.15
C VAL A 627 15.46 -17.48 14.84
N PRO A 628 15.37 -18.30 15.91
CA PRO A 628 14.19 -18.39 16.77
C PRO A 628 13.92 -17.07 17.52
N CYS A 629 12.66 -16.63 17.60
CA CYS A 629 12.28 -15.55 18.52
C CYS A 629 12.34 -16.07 19.97
N PRO A 630 12.86 -15.29 20.94
CA PRO A 630 12.61 -15.56 22.35
C PRO A 630 11.11 -15.50 22.63
N VAL A 631 10.62 -16.39 23.48
CA VAL A 631 9.21 -16.44 23.90
C VAL A 631 8.90 -15.16 24.69
N ALA A 632 7.97 -14.34 24.19
CA ALA A 632 7.52 -13.15 24.89
C ALA A 632 6.51 -13.51 25.98
N ILE A 633 6.96 -14.22 27.03
CA ILE A 633 6.10 -14.68 28.15
C ILE A 633 5.40 -13.48 28.84
N THR A 634 6.00 -12.28 28.77
CA THR A 634 5.46 -11.05 29.37
C THR A 634 4.48 -10.27 28.50
N ALA A 635 4.28 -10.65 27.23
CA ALA A 635 3.35 -9.97 26.32
C ALA A 635 1.97 -10.66 26.24
N LEU A 636 1.78 -11.76 26.97
CA LEU A 636 0.48 -12.41 27.08
C LEU A 636 -0.42 -11.61 28.02
N PRO A 637 -1.68 -11.29 27.65
CA PRO A 637 -2.66 -10.88 28.64
C PRO A 637 -2.75 -12.00 29.68
N PRO A 638 -2.80 -11.70 30.99
CA PRO A 638 -3.03 -12.72 31.99
C PRO A 638 -4.33 -13.45 31.64
N PRO A 639 -4.38 -14.79 31.76
CA PRO A 639 -5.59 -15.55 31.45
C PRO A 639 -6.76 -14.93 32.22
N THR A 640 -7.79 -14.54 31.48
CA THR A 640 -9.06 -14.08 32.02
C THR A 640 -9.59 -15.18 32.93
N THR A 641 -9.44 -15.01 34.24
CA THR A 641 -10.05 -15.89 35.23
C THR A 641 -11.56 -15.71 35.15
N LEU A 642 -12.19 -16.57 34.35
CA LEU A 642 -13.61 -16.81 34.38
C LEU A 642 -14.02 -17.19 35.82
N SER A 643 -15.00 -16.46 36.34
CA SER A 643 -15.80 -16.74 37.53
C SER A 643 -15.12 -16.70 38.91
N VAL A 644 -15.48 -15.68 39.70
CA VAL A 644 -15.39 -15.68 41.16
C VAL A 644 -16.64 -16.39 41.72
N PRO A 645 -16.53 -17.47 42.53
CA PRO A 645 -17.62 -17.91 43.37
C PRO A 645 -17.68 -17.04 44.64
N CYS A 646 -18.87 -16.56 45.00
CA CYS A 646 -19.10 -15.83 46.24
C CYS A 646 -18.83 -16.66 47.52
N ARG A 647 -18.44 -15.92 48.58
CA ARG A 647 -18.41 -16.22 50.04
C ARG A 647 -17.13 -16.92 50.53
N ARG A 648 -16.51 -16.57 51.68
CA ARG A 648 -16.98 -15.91 52.91
C ARG A 648 -15.78 -15.43 53.77
N ALA A 649 -15.94 -14.25 54.39
CA ALA A 649 -15.42 -13.74 55.67
C ALA A 649 -14.07 -14.22 56.30
N ALA A 650 -13.25 -13.20 56.60
CA ALA A 650 -12.45 -12.95 57.82
C ALA A 650 -11.15 -13.74 58.08
N ILE A 651 -10.01 -13.03 58.22
CA ILE A 651 -9.36 -12.63 59.49
C ILE A 651 -8.00 -11.96 59.19
N ALA A 652 -7.66 -11.00 60.05
CA ALA A 652 -6.47 -10.15 60.18
C ALA A 652 -5.08 -10.78 59.96
N GLY A 653 -4.10 -9.92 59.64
CA GLY A 653 -2.69 -10.21 59.88
C GLY A 653 -1.71 -9.26 59.20
N ALA A 654 -1.10 -8.37 59.98
CA ALA A 654 -0.08 -7.40 59.58
C ALA A 654 1.24 -8.03 59.09
N ALA A 655 2.01 -7.32 58.26
CA ALA A 655 3.28 -6.70 58.68
C ALA A 655 4.13 -6.17 57.51
N ARG A 656 4.86 -5.11 57.86
CA ARG A 656 5.84 -4.27 57.14
C ARG A 656 7.10 -5.01 56.68
N LEU A 657 7.81 -4.40 55.71
CA LEU A 657 9.24 -3.97 55.71
C LEU A 657 9.70 -3.85 54.23
N ALA A 658 9.92 -2.68 53.65
CA ALA A 658 11.01 -1.70 53.84
C ALA A 658 12.41 -2.17 53.37
N SER A 659 12.96 -1.37 52.44
CA SER A 659 14.34 -0.85 52.36
C SER A 659 15.38 -1.44 51.37
N SER A 660 15.97 -0.48 50.64
CA SER A 660 17.37 -0.30 50.23
C SER A 660 17.99 -1.11 49.07
N CYS A 661 18.11 -0.44 47.90
CA CYS A 661 19.34 0.09 47.24
C CYS A 661 20.73 -0.23 47.89
N PRO A 662 21.92 0.04 47.26
CA PRO A 662 22.26 0.50 45.89
C PRO A 662 23.63 -0.03 45.30
N VAL A 663 24.08 0.51 44.13
CA VAL A 663 25.48 0.98 43.78
C VAL A 663 26.35 0.27 42.69
N ARG A 664 26.87 1.13 41.76
CA ARG A 664 28.14 1.17 40.92
C ARG A 664 28.28 0.31 39.65
N ARG A 665 28.49 0.91 38.46
CA ARG A 665 29.70 1.55 37.82
C ARG A 665 30.86 0.59 37.53
N HIS A 666 31.25 0.38 36.26
CA HIS A 666 32.26 1.18 35.50
C HIS A 666 32.66 0.51 34.15
N SER A 667 32.87 1.36 33.12
CA SER A 667 33.85 1.33 32.00
C SER A 667 33.93 0.09 31.10
N ARG A 668 34.01 0.20 29.77
CA ARG A 668 34.66 1.19 28.90
C ARG A 668 33.80 1.58 27.71
#